data_AF-A0A0M2DNB1-F1
#
_entry.id   AF-A0A0M2DNB1-F1
#
_cell.length_a   1.000
_cell.length_b   1.000
_cell.length_c   1.000
_cell.angle_alpha   90.00
_cell.angle_beta   90.00
_cell.angle_gamma   90.00
#
_symmetry.space_group_name_H-M   'P 1'
#
loop_
_entity.id
_entity.type
_entity.pdbx_description
1 polymer ?
#
loop_
_entity_poly.entity_id
_entity_poly.type
_entity_poly.pdbx_seq_one_letter_code
_entity_poly.pdbx_strand_id
1 'polypeptide(L)'
;MLPERGDRQGFTMISRRNLLQAGKNAAFSAAALAAFPPSIRRALAIPANNVTGTVMDVQHVVILMQENRSFDQYFGTLKGVRGFGDRMTIPVPNGRKVWQQERANGTVITPYHLDGTANNAQRVSGTPHSWLDSQQAWDNGRMSRWPVAKTDTSMGYFKEQELPYQFALANAFTICDAYHCAMHTGTDANRSFHMTGTNGAIPQNVAFVNNEWDAINGVPSDANTGYTWKTYAERLQEAGVSWISYQNMPDEWGDNMLGAFQNFRRANLASGFPVSSGGAPNAPYTNTGQALPYHAYDAAGDNAANPLYKGVANTLPGNKPEEYLDAFKRDIREGKLPQVSWVNAPSIYCEHPGPSSPVQGAWFLQEVLDALTANPEVWSKTVLLVNFDENDGYFDHMPSPSAPSQNADKTYAGKTTLPEADLQAEYFTHGAPVGSRSQPAPDGRVYGPGPRVPLYVISPWSRGGWVNSQVFDHTSVLRFLEARFGVKEPNISPFRRAVCGDLLSTFNFKTPNNETLPVLAGRSTRDVADQLRADQQKLPAVPVPRDMQLPLQAVGTRPSRALPYELHTSARCQANSQVELVFANTGTQAAVFHVYDRYKLDRTPRRYMVEAGKTLADTWDAVRDNFGKYDLWVLGPNGFHRHFKGDLNRLGSTQAAPEVRVCYDIANGNVYVDLMNKGAQAAVFTITPMAYLSDGPWTVSVAAAASAERHWELKASGQWYDFAVTCNSDPAYYRRFAGRVETGQHTISDPAMGEV
;
A
#
# COMPACT_ATOMS: atom_id res chain seq x y z
N MET A 1 -22.14 62.23 -10.14
CA MET A 1 -21.88 61.36 -11.31
C MET A 1 -20.42 60.95 -11.22
N LEU A 2 -20.19 59.65 -11.02
CA LEU A 2 -18.93 59.01 -10.61
C LEU A 2 -17.88 58.99 -11.73
N PRO A 3 -16.57 59.01 -11.42
CA PRO A 3 -15.54 58.45 -12.28
C PRO A 3 -15.04 57.08 -11.77
N GLU A 4 -14.73 56.23 -12.74
CA GLU A 4 -14.11 54.91 -12.60
C GLU A 4 -12.68 54.99 -12.03
N ARG A 5 -12.34 54.04 -11.14
CA ARG A 5 -10.97 53.55 -10.95
C ARG A 5 -11.02 52.04 -10.70
N GLY A 6 -10.40 51.29 -11.61
CA GLY A 6 -10.14 49.87 -11.43
C GLY A 6 -8.89 49.66 -10.58
N ASP A 7 -9.03 48.86 -9.53
CA ASP A 7 -7.90 48.30 -8.78
C ASP A 7 -7.49 46.98 -9.42
N ARG A 8 -6.33 46.97 -10.10
CA ARG A 8 -5.56 45.75 -10.35
C ARG A 8 -4.69 45.50 -9.12
N GLN A 9 -5.03 44.50 -8.31
CA GLN A 9 -4.12 43.99 -7.30
C GLN A 9 -2.95 43.28 -7.99
N GLY A 10 -1.75 43.86 -7.83
CA GLY A 10 -0.51 43.26 -8.30
C GLY A 10 -0.06 42.14 -7.35
N PHE A 11 0.29 41.00 -7.94
CA PHE A 11 0.98 39.90 -7.26
C PHE A 11 2.32 40.36 -6.68
N THR A 12 2.43 40.42 -5.36
CA THR A 12 3.71 40.63 -4.68
C THR A 12 4.51 39.32 -4.66
N MET A 13 5.57 39.25 -5.47
CA MET A 13 6.63 38.25 -5.34
C MET A 13 7.26 38.33 -3.95
N ILE A 14 7.17 37.26 -3.16
CA ILE A 14 7.84 37.13 -1.87
C ILE A 14 9.35 37.13 -2.12
N SER A 15 10.06 38.15 -1.62
CA SER A 15 11.52 38.25 -1.79
C SER A 15 12.27 37.16 -1.01
N ARG A 16 13.49 36.79 -1.46
CA ARG A 16 14.43 35.88 -0.75
C ARG A 16 14.60 36.22 0.75
N ARG A 17 14.40 37.48 1.14
CA ARG A 17 14.53 37.94 2.52
C ARG A 17 13.39 37.49 3.43
N ASN A 18 12.18 37.30 2.89
CA ASN A 18 11.03 36.79 3.64
C ASN A 18 11.09 35.27 3.79
N LEU A 19 11.65 34.55 2.81
CA LEU A 19 11.94 33.11 2.90
C LEU A 19 12.88 32.79 4.08
N LEU A 20 13.86 33.67 4.34
CA LEU A 20 14.80 33.55 5.46
C LEU A 20 14.17 33.91 6.82
N GLN A 21 13.13 34.75 6.86
CA GLN A 21 12.43 35.09 8.11
C GLN A 21 11.38 34.05 8.51
N ALA A 22 10.76 33.35 7.54
CA ALA A 22 9.84 32.24 7.80
C ALA A 22 10.53 30.99 8.39
N GLY A 23 11.86 30.90 8.30
CA GLY A 23 12.66 29.77 8.79
C GLY A 23 13.01 29.79 10.29
N LYS A 24 12.56 30.77 11.08
CA LYS A 24 12.99 30.90 12.49
C LYS A 24 12.53 29.76 13.42
N ASN A 25 11.55 28.95 13.01
CA ASN A 25 11.05 27.81 13.79
C ASN A 25 11.43 26.43 13.21
N ALA A 26 12.14 26.37 12.08
CA ALA A 26 12.62 25.12 11.48
C ALA A 26 14.15 25.06 11.56
N ALA A 27 14.68 24.64 12.71
CA ALA A 27 16.12 24.51 12.93
C ALA A 27 16.67 23.28 12.21
N PHE A 28 16.84 23.36 10.89
CA PHE A 28 17.60 22.36 10.14
C PHE A 28 19.10 22.67 10.22
N SER A 29 19.93 21.65 10.47
CA SER A 29 21.36 21.81 10.21
C SER A 29 21.58 21.83 8.70
N ALA A 30 22.40 22.75 8.20
CA ALA A 30 22.71 22.86 6.77
C ALA A 30 23.31 21.55 6.21
N ALA A 31 23.99 20.76 7.04
CA ALA A 31 24.57 19.47 6.70
C ALA A 31 23.50 18.37 6.47
N ALA A 32 22.44 18.31 7.27
CA ALA A 32 21.34 17.35 7.07
C ALA A 32 20.56 17.62 5.78
N LEU A 33 20.30 18.90 5.48
CA LEU A 33 19.64 19.28 4.23
C LEU A 33 20.50 19.00 3.01
N ALA A 34 21.82 19.24 3.04
CA ALA A 34 22.72 19.06 1.89
C ALA A 34 22.77 17.63 1.33
N ALA A 35 22.35 16.67 2.16
CA ALA A 35 22.36 15.26 1.90
C ALA A 35 21.23 14.79 0.95
N PHE A 36 20.15 15.57 0.84
CA PHE A 36 19.06 15.24 -0.05
C PHE A 36 19.25 15.80 -1.47
N PRO A 37 18.65 15.14 -2.48
CA PRO A 37 18.42 15.72 -3.79
C PRO A 37 17.83 17.17 -3.72
N PRO A 38 18.39 18.24 -4.35
CA PRO A 38 17.81 19.59 -4.42
C PRO A 38 16.28 19.81 -4.56
N SER A 39 15.53 18.95 -5.25
CA SER A 39 14.05 18.92 -5.36
C SER A 39 13.43 18.63 -4.00
N ILE A 40 13.90 17.55 -3.36
CA ILE A 40 13.54 17.16 -2.01
C ILE A 40 13.98 18.23 -1.01
N ARG A 41 15.19 18.82 -1.16
CA ARG A 41 15.63 19.93 -0.31
C ARG A 41 14.69 21.12 -0.38
N ARG A 42 14.27 21.52 -1.58
CA ARG A 42 13.29 22.61 -1.77
C ARG A 42 11.94 22.25 -1.15
N ALA A 43 11.45 21.03 -1.39
CA ALA A 43 10.21 20.54 -0.84
C ALA A 43 10.20 20.57 0.69
N LEU A 44 11.30 20.14 1.33
CA LEU A 44 11.47 20.13 2.78
C LEU A 44 11.65 21.54 3.37
N ALA A 45 12.18 22.50 2.60
CA ALA A 45 12.41 23.86 3.06
C ALA A 45 11.13 24.71 3.12
N ILE A 46 10.09 24.36 2.37
CA ILE A 46 8.83 25.09 2.36
C ILE A 46 7.91 24.51 3.45
N PRO A 47 7.46 25.33 4.41
CA PRO A 47 6.57 24.88 5.47
C PRO A 47 5.15 24.65 4.97
N ALA A 48 4.39 23.88 5.74
CA ALA A 48 2.98 23.66 5.50
C ALA A 48 2.16 24.92 5.78
N ASN A 49 1.16 25.19 4.95
CA ASN A 49 0.04 26.02 5.33
C ASN A 49 -0.70 25.30 6.45
N ASN A 50 -0.75 25.84 7.65
CA ASN A 50 -1.32 25.13 8.79
C ASN A 50 -2.25 26.04 9.60
N VAL A 51 -3.34 26.48 8.97
CA VAL A 51 -4.28 27.44 9.54
C VAL A 51 -5.27 26.74 10.46
N THR A 52 -5.78 25.58 10.06
CA THR A 52 -6.79 24.83 10.83
C THR A 52 -6.20 23.69 11.63
N GLY A 53 -5.00 23.19 11.30
CA GLY A 53 -4.45 22.00 11.96
C GLY A 53 -5.08 20.71 11.44
N THR A 54 -5.75 20.75 10.29
CA THR A 54 -6.55 19.62 9.76
C THR A 54 -6.35 19.47 8.25
N VAL A 55 -6.93 18.41 7.67
CA VAL A 55 -6.89 18.17 6.21
C VAL A 55 -7.43 19.35 5.39
N MET A 56 -8.27 20.22 5.98
CA MET A 56 -8.83 21.39 5.28
C MET A 56 -7.77 22.41 4.84
N ASP A 57 -6.57 22.36 5.42
CA ASP A 57 -5.44 23.20 5.02
C ASP A 57 -4.83 22.80 3.66
N VAL A 58 -5.09 21.58 3.18
CA VAL A 58 -4.74 21.15 1.82
C VAL A 58 -5.60 21.93 0.82
N GLN A 59 -5.08 22.35 -0.33
CA GLN A 59 -5.88 22.91 -1.43
C GLN A 59 -5.77 22.08 -2.70
N HIS A 60 -4.63 21.43 -2.91
CA HIS A 60 -4.35 20.63 -4.10
C HIS A 60 -3.92 19.22 -3.72
N VAL A 61 -4.50 18.22 -4.39
CA VAL A 61 -4.08 16.82 -4.31
C VAL A 61 -3.64 16.39 -5.71
N VAL A 62 -2.35 16.16 -5.86
CA VAL A 62 -1.72 15.67 -7.09
C VAL A 62 -1.45 14.18 -6.92
N ILE A 63 -1.88 13.38 -7.88
CA ILE A 63 -1.78 11.93 -7.83
C ILE A 63 -1.00 11.46 -9.05
N LEU A 64 0.12 10.81 -8.83
CA LEU A 64 0.93 10.16 -9.85
C LEU A 64 0.94 8.65 -9.58
N MET A 65 0.26 7.90 -10.44
CA MET A 65 0.30 6.44 -10.40
C MET A 65 1.32 5.94 -11.42
N GLN A 66 2.34 5.24 -10.92
CA GLN A 66 3.34 4.53 -11.71
C GLN A 66 2.90 3.07 -11.90
N GLU A 67 3.68 2.32 -12.67
CA GLU A 67 3.32 0.96 -13.11
C GLU A 67 4.21 -0.10 -12.44
N ASN A 68 3.61 -1.23 -12.07
CA ASN A 68 4.24 -2.56 -12.11
C ASN A 68 5.38 -2.81 -11.10
N ARG A 69 5.18 -2.49 -9.80
CA ARG A 69 6.19 -2.72 -8.73
C ARG A 69 5.61 -3.21 -7.42
N SER A 70 6.21 -4.27 -6.86
CA SER A 70 5.90 -4.71 -5.49
C SER A 70 6.63 -3.85 -4.46
N PHE A 71 6.09 -3.79 -3.23
CA PHE A 71 6.75 -3.08 -2.14
C PHE A 71 8.12 -3.69 -1.81
N ASP A 72 8.20 -5.01 -1.62
CA ASP A 72 9.47 -5.68 -1.32
C ASP A 72 10.52 -5.53 -2.42
N GLN A 73 10.10 -5.45 -3.69
CA GLN A 73 11.01 -5.22 -4.81
C GLN A 73 11.75 -3.88 -4.67
N TYR A 74 11.06 -2.82 -4.21
CA TYR A 74 11.68 -1.50 -4.03
C TYR A 74 12.28 -1.31 -2.64
N PHE A 75 11.56 -1.70 -1.59
CA PHE A 75 11.87 -1.32 -0.20
C PHE A 75 12.05 -2.49 0.75
N GLY A 76 12.11 -3.72 0.27
CA GLY A 76 12.39 -4.88 1.13
C GLY A 76 13.69 -4.71 1.92
N THR A 77 14.66 -3.95 1.39
CA THR A 77 15.97 -3.69 2.03
C THR A 77 15.99 -2.44 2.92
N LEU A 78 14.97 -1.58 2.85
CA LEU A 78 14.94 -0.28 3.51
C LEU A 78 14.76 -0.44 5.04
N LYS A 79 15.62 0.16 5.86
CA LYS A 79 15.56 0.00 7.33
C LYS A 79 14.22 0.45 7.94
N GLY A 80 13.65 -0.34 8.85
CA GLY A 80 12.47 0.05 9.63
C GLY A 80 11.11 0.02 8.91
N VAL A 81 11.04 -0.53 7.70
CA VAL A 81 9.75 -0.94 7.07
C VAL A 81 9.61 -2.45 7.13
N ARG A 82 8.38 -2.99 7.12
CA ARG A 82 8.16 -4.43 6.99
C ARG A 82 8.64 -4.95 5.63
N GLY A 83 9.90 -5.33 5.57
CA GLY A 83 10.60 -5.83 4.39
C GLY A 83 11.25 -7.18 4.68
N PHE A 84 12.45 -7.40 4.14
CA PHE A 84 13.16 -8.68 4.23
C PHE A 84 13.62 -9.06 5.65
N GLY A 85 13.63 -8.12 6.58
CA GLY A 85 13.91 -8.31 8.00
C GLY A 85 12.66 -8.41 8.87
N ASP A 86 11.45 -8.59 8.30
CA ASP A 86 10.27 -8.89 9.10
C ASP A 86 10.45 -10.23 9.83
N ARG A 87 10.25 -10.23 11.14
CA ARG A 87 10.48 -11.37 12.03
C ARG A 87 9.29 -12.33 12.05
N MET A 88 8.10 -11.86 11.74
CA MET A 88 6.83 -12.58 11.95
C MET A 88 6.06 -12.72 10.64
N THR A 89 6.53 -13.64 9.80
CA THR A 89 5.91 -13.90 8.50
C THR A 89 4.99 -15.10 8.52
N ILE A 90 4.31 -15.34 7.40
CA ILE A 90 3.52 -16.54 7.20
C ILE A 90 4.42 -17.80 7.35
N PRO A 91 3.92 -18.88 7.97
CA PRO A 91 4.62 -20.15 7.98
C PRO A 91 4.44 -20.84 6.63
N VAL A 92 5.53 -21.37 6.08
CA VAL A 92 5.52 -22.17 4.85
C VAL A 92 6.00 -23.61 5.12
N PRO A 93 5.62 -24.61 4.29
CA PRO A 93 6.01 -26.00 4.50
C PRO A 93 7.52 -26.23 4.57
N ASN A 94 7.91 -27.35 5.19
CA ASN A 94 9.30 -27.83 5.34
C ASN A 94 10.20 -26.92 6.19
N GLY A 95 9.62 -26.12 7.09
CA GLY A 95 10.38 -25.22 7.98
C GLY A 95 11.08 -24.07 7.24
N ARG A 96 10.71 -23.84 5.97
CA ARG A 96 11.22 -22.75 5.15
C ARG A 96 10.78 -21.39 5.71
N LYS A 97 11.52 -20.37 5.35
CA LYS A 97 11.13 -18.96 5.51
C LYS A 97 10.29 -18.54 4.30
N VAL A 98 9.41 -17.54 4.42
CA VAL A 98 8.52 -17.12 3.32
C VAL A 98 9.28 -16.70 2.07
N TRP A 99 10.50 -16.19 2.19
CA TRP A 99 11.36 -15.84 1.05
C TRP A 99 11.90 -17.06 0.29
N GLN A 100 11.88 -18.26 0.86
CA GLN A 100 12.34 -19.48 0.20
C GLN A 100 11.18 -20.09 -0.61
N GLN A 101 11.06 -19.71 -1.88
CA GLN A 101 9.97 -20.11 -2.77
C GLN A 101 10.33 -21.34 -3.61
N GLU A 102 9.37 -22.23 -3.83
CA GLU A 102 9.57 -23.42 -4.67
C GLU A 102 9.43 -23.06 -6.16
N ARG A 103 10.29 -23.63 -7.00
CA ARG A 103 10.26 -23.52 -8.45
C ARG A 103 9.55 -24.69 -9.10
N ALA A 104 9.19 -24.56 -10.37
CA ALA A 104 8.55 -25.62 -11.16
C ALA A 104 9.39 -26.92 -11.25
N ASN A 105 10.72 -26.82 -11.12
CA ASN A 105 11.65 -27.96 -11.11
C ASN A 105 11.86 -28.58 -9.71
N GLY A 106 11.11 -28.14 -8.68
CA GLY A 106 11.18 -28.66 -7.31
C GLY A 106 12.31 -28.09 -6.45
N THR A 107 13.18 -27.25 -7.00
CA THR A 107 14.23 -26.57 -6.22
C THR A 107 13.71 -25.26 -5.61
N VAL A 108 14.47 -24.68 -4.68
CA VAL A 108 14.11 -23.44 -3.98
C VAL A 108 14.90 -22.25 -4.54
N ILE A 109 14.24 -21.09 -4.64
CA ILE A 109 14.83 -19.79 -4.95
C ILE A 109 14.49 -18.80 -3.82
N THR A 110 15.40 -17.87 -3.56
CA THR A 110 15.18 -16.72 -2.68
C THR A 110 15.14 -15.43 -3.49
N PRO A 111 14.59 -14.33 -2.95
CA PRO A 111 14.75 -13.03 -3.57
C PRO A 111 16.23 -12.73 -3.82
N TYR A 112 16.54 -12.21 -4.99
CA TYR A 112 17.92 -11.89 -5.40
C TYR A 112 18.04 -10.44 -5.87
N HIS A 113 19.19 -9.85 -5.56
CA HIS A 113 19.48 -8.46 -5.89
C HIS A 113 19.68 -8.31 -7.40
N LEU A 114 18.93 -7.39 -8.00
CA LEU A 114 19.12 -6.91 -9.37
C LEU A 114 20.33 -5.96 -9.39
N ASP A 115 21.53 -6.53 -9.41
CA ASP A 115 22.78 -5.78 -9.34
C ASP A 115 23.08 -5.03 -10.65
N GLY A 116 22.89 -3.71 -10.60
CA GLY A 116 23.12 -2.82 -11.74
C GLY A 116 24.60 -2.53 -12.02
N THR A 117 25.56 -2.95 -11.20
CA THR A 117 26.99 -2.68 -11.45
C THR A 117 27.56 -3.50 -12.60
N ALA A 118 27.02 -4.71 -12.79
CA ALA A 118 27.50 -5.67 -13.78
C ALA A 118 26.43 -6.13 -14.77
N ASN A 119 25.13 -5.88 -14.49
CA ASN A 119 24.02 -6.40 -15.28
C ASN A 119 22.94 -5.33 -15.49
N ASN A 120 21.96 -5.66 -16.34
CA ASN A 120 20.84 -4.77 -16.66
C ASN A 120 19.72 -4.84 -15.60
N ALA A 121 19.86 -4.05 -14.53
CA ALA A 121 18.85 -3.95 -13.48
C ALA A 121 17.66 -3.07 -13.88
N GLN A 122 17.88 -2.05 -14.72
CA GLN A 122 16.87 -1.03 -15.03
C GLN A 122 15.86 -1.44 -16.11
N ARG A 123 16.11 -2.53 -16.85
CA ARG A 123 15.19 -3.09 -17.86
C ARG A 123 14.89 -4.56 -17.58
N VAL A 124 14.56 -4.88 -16.34
CA VAL A 124 13.99 -6.19 -16.02
C VAL A 124 12.71 -6.43 -16.83
N SER A 125 12.51 -7.67 -17.28
CA SER A 125 11.32 -8.05 -18.04
C SER A 125 10.08 -8.05 -17.16
N GLY A 126 8.90 -7.81 -17.77
CA GLY A 126 7.63 -8.04 -17.10
C GLY A 126 7.42 -9.51 -16.74
N THR A 127 6.59 -9.78 -15.73
CA THR A 127 6.21 -11.16 -15.36
C THR A 127 4.70 -11.38 -15.56
N PRO A 128 4.17 -12.62 -15.59
CA PRO A 128 2.72 -12.82 -15.67
C PRO A 128 1.97 -12.08 -14.54
N HIS A 129 0.93 -11.31 -14.87
CA HIS A 129 0.13 -10.57 -13.88
C HIS A 129 -1.36 -10.50 -14.24
N SER A 130 -1.91 -11.51 -14.93
CA SER A 130 -3.36 -11.63 -15.09
C SER A 130 -4.05 -12.12 -13.81
N TRP A 131 -5.38 -12.11 -13.78
CA TRP A 131 -6.17 -12.67 -12.68
C TRP A 131 -5.75 -14.10 -12.33
N LEU A 132 -5.59 -14.96 -13.35
CA LEU A 132 -5.37 -16.39 -13.14
C LEU A 132 -4.02 -16.67 -12.48
N ASP A 133 -2.94 -16.12 -13.02
CA ASP A 133 -1.60 -16.33 -12.49
C ASP A 133 -1.39 -15.61 -11.15
N SER A 134 -2.04 -14.45 -10.93
CA SER A 134 -2.00 -13.73 -9.65
C SER A 134 -2.69 -14.53 -8.55
N GLN A 135 -3.87 -15.09 -8.83
CA GLN A 135 -4.57 -15.97 -7.90
C GLN A 135 -3.80 -17.27 -7.61
N GLN A 136 -3.10 -17.82 -8.61
CA GLN A 136 -2.25 -19.00 -8.43
C GLN A 136 -1.01 -18.69 -7.56
N ALA A 137 -0.38 -17.54 -7.75
CA ALA A 137 0.79 -17.13 -6.98
C ALA A 137 0.43 -16.86 -5.51
N TRP A 138 -0.71 -16.18 -5.28
CA TRP A 138 -1.20 -15.89 -3.94
C TRP A 138 -1.66 -17.15 -3.21
N ASP A 139 -2.30 -18.09 -3.91
CA ASP A 139 -2.77 -19.38 -3.37
C ASP A 139 -3.54 -19.23 -2.05
N ASN A 140 -4.50 -18.31 -2.04
CA ASN A 140 -5.31 -17.95 -0.88
C ASN A 140 -4.51 -17.54 0.37
N GLY A 141 -3.24 -17.11 0.21
CA GLY A 141 -2.35 -16.72 1.29
C GLY A 141 -1.35 -17.79 1.75
N ARG A 142 -1.21 -18.92 1.04
CA ARG A 142 -0.14 -19.90 1.32
C ARG A 142 1.23 -19.48 0.78
N MET A 143 1.25 -18.80 -0.37
CA MET A 143 2.39 -18.09 -0.96
C MET A 143 3.76 -18.81 -0.82
N SER A 144 3.85 -20.07 -1.25
CA SER A 144 5.07 -20.90 -1.09
C SER A 144 5.75 -21.32 -2.39
N ARG A 145 5.16 -20.95 -3.53
CA ARG A 145 5.53 -21.38 -4.90
C ARG A 145 5.38 -20.26 -5.94
N TRP A 146 5.62 -19.01 -5.55
CA TRP A 146 5.40 -17.81 -6.37
C TRP A 146 5.97 -17.88 -7.81
N PRO A 147 7.24 -18.33 -8.01
CA PRO A 147 7.83 -18.43 -9.35
C PRO A 147 7.16 -19.44 -10.28
N VAL A 148 6.35 -20.37 -9.76
CA VAL A 148 5.61 -21.32 -10.59
C VAL A 148 4.57 -20.59 -11.45
N ALA A 149 3.92 -19.56 -10.90
CA ALA A 149 2.95 -18.74 -11.61
C ALA A 149 3.57 -17.49 -12.24
N LYS A 150 4.67 -16.97 -11.66
CA LYS A 150 5.23 -15.64 -11.98
C LYS A 150 6.63 -15.67 -12.58
N THR A 151 7.21 -16.85 -12.83
CA THR A 151 8.61 -17.07 -13.28
C THR A 151 9.67 -16.68 -12.25
N ASP A 152 10.91 -17.17 -12.42
CA ASP A 152 12.03 -16.86 -11.52
C ASP A 152 12.37 -15.34 -11.47
N THR A 153 12.05 -14.58 -12.51
CA THR A 153 12.27 -13.11 -12.57
C THR A 153 11.51 -12.37 -11.47
N SER A 154 10.34 -12.88 -11.08
CA SER A 154 9.50 -12.27 -10.02
C SER A 154 10.17 -12.17 -8.65
N MET A 155 11.29 -12.88 -8.43
CA MET A 155 12.05 -12.85 -7.18
C MET A 155 13.16 -11.77 -7.18
N GLY A 156 13.30 -10.98 -8.25
CA GLY A 156 14.27 -9.88 -8.30
C GLY A 156 13.88 -8.70 -7.40
N TYR A 157 14.84 -8.10 -6.70
CA TYR A 157 14.65 -6.87 -5.91
C TYR A 157 15.79 -5.86 -6.11
N PHE A 158 15.51 -4.58 -5.86
CA PHE A 158 16.47 -3.48 -5.94
C PHE A 158 17.03 -3.08 -4.57
N LYS A 159 18.21 -2.46 -4.57
CA LYS A 159 18.75 -1.74 -3.41
C LYS A 159 18.71 -0.23 -3.65
N GLU A 160 19.03 0.52 -2.60
CA GLU A 160 19.17 1.98 -2.67
C GLU A 160 20.08 2.44 -3.82
N GLN A 161 21.10 1.64 -4.16
CA GLN A 161 22.01 1.94 -5.26
C GLN A 161 21.30 2.07 -6.63
N GLU A 162 20.29 1.24 -6.89
CA GLU A 162 19.52 1.30 -8.14
C GLU A 162 18.33 2.28 -8.06
N LEU A 163 17.89 2.62 -6.85
CA LEU A 163 16.71 3.46 -6.58
C LEU A 163 17.00 4.67 -5.64
N PRO A 164 18.07 5.45 -5.87
CA PRO A 164 18.52 6.43 -4.89
C PRO A 164 17.51 7.56 -4.66
N TYR A 165 16.74 7.93 -5.69
CA TYR A 165 15.74 8.99 -5.55
C TYR A 165 14.50 8.52 -4.78
N GLN A 166 14.03 7.31 -5.05
CA GLN A 166 12.89 6.71 -4.36
C GLN A 166 13.21 6.48 -2.87
N PHE A 167 14.41 5.96 -2.55
CA PHE A 167 14.88 5.83 -1.17
C PHE A 167 15.01 7.20 -0.49
N ALA A 168 15.50 8.21 -1.20
CA ALA A 168 15.56 9.58 -0.68
C ALA A 168 14.17 10.14 -0.36
N LEU A 169 13.15 9.88 -1.17
CA LEU A 169 11.77 10.26 -0.88
C LEU A 169 11.22 9.55 0.35
N ALA A 170 11.43 8.23 0.44
CA ALA A 170 11.01 7.42 1.60
C ALA A 170 11.66 7.87 2.91
N ASN A 171 12.90 8.36 2.85
CA ASN A 171 13.63 8.90 3.99
C ASN A 171 13.31 10.38 4.29
N ALA A 172 12.72 11.11 3.34
CA ALA A 172 12.33 12.50 3.51
C ALA A 172 10.88 12.65 4.01
N PHE A 173 9.99 11.79 3.54
CA PHE A 173 8.55 11.90 3.73
C PHE A 173 7.97 10.62 4.34
N THR A 174 6.65 10.46 4.32
CA THR A 174 5.99 9.26 4.85
C THR A 174 5.91 8.20 3.74
N ILE A 175 6.37 6.98 4.04
CA ILE A 175 6.18 5.79 3.21
C ILE A 175 5.18 4.84 3.88
N CYS A 176 4.26 4.28 3.11
CA CYS A 176 3.28 3.32 3.60
C CYS A 176 3.76 1.90 3.30
N ASP A 177 4.02 1.09 4.33
CA ASP A 177 4.47 -0.30 4.18
C ASP A 177 3.35 -1.35 4.31
N ALA A 178 2.10 -0.87 4.31
CA ALA A 178 0.88 -1.67 4.25
C ALA A 178 -0.14 -1.10 3.24
N TYR A 179 0.35 -0.52 2.13
CA TYR A 179 -0.47 -0.12 0.99
C TYR A 179 -0.49 -1.25 -0.05
N HIS A 180 -1.69 -1.71 -0.40
CA HIS A 180 -1.92 -2.82 -1.31
C HIS A 180 -2.49 -2.34 -2.64
N CYS A 181 -2.19 -3.04 -3.74
CA CYS A 181 -3.03 -2.89 -4.93
C CYS A 181 -4.45 -3.37 -4.59
N ALA A 182 -5.44 -2.89 -5.32
CA ALA A 182 -6.84 -3.18 -5.02
C ALA A 182 -7.20 -4.67 -5.22
N MET A 183 -6.53 -5.38 -6.10
CA MET A 183 -6.89 -6.73 -6.54
C MET A 183 -5.67 -7.58 -6.87
N HIS A 184 -5.81 -8.90 -6.75
CA HIS A 184 -4.85 -9.89 -7.27
C HIS A 184 -4.99 -10.01 -8.79
N THR A 185 -4.58 -8.97 -9.53
CA THR A 185 -4.61 -8.93 -11.00
C THR A 185 -3.80 -7.74 -11.56
N GLY A 186 -3.86 -7.53 -12.86
CA GLY A 186 -3.17 -6.48 -13.61
C GLY A 186 -3.77 -5.07 -13.50
N THR A 187 -3.26 -4.18 -14.33
CA THR A 187 -3.40 -2.72 -14.31
C THR A 187 -4.84 -2.19 -14.28
N ASP A 188 -5.66 -2.45 -15.30
CA ASP A 188 -6.93 -1.72 -15.48
C ASP A 188 -7.90 -1.94 -14.33
N ALA A 189 -8.02 -3.19 -13.88
CA ALA A 189 -8.90 -3.53 -12.78
C ALA A 189 -8.42 -2.84 -11.49
N ASN A 190 -7.11 -2.73 -11.24
CA ASN A 190 -6.58 -1.98 -10.11
C ASN A 190 -6.81 -0.47 -10.25
N ARG A 191 -6.49 0.12 -11.40
CA ARG A 191 -6.74 1.54 -11.71
C ARG A 191 -8.23 1.90 -11.61
N SER A 192 -9.14 0.96 -11.86
CA SER A 192 -10.58 1.17 -11.72
C SER A 192 -11.04 1.43 -10.29
N PHE A 193 -10.42 0.79 -9.30
CA PHE A 193 -10.67 1.08 -7.88
C PHE A 193 -10.15 2.46 -7.50
N HIS A 194 -9.04 2.88 -8.10
CA HIS A 194 -8.51 4.22 -7.94
C HIS A 194 -9.43 5.30 -8.53
N MET A 195 -10.07 5.02 -9.66
CA MET A 195 -10.92 5.99 -10.36
C MET A 195 -12.40 5.95 -9.99
N THR A 196 -12.89 4.81 -9.50
CA THR A 196 -14.33 4.59 -9.31
C THR A 196 -14.69 3.81 -8.04
N GLY A 197 -13.70 3.37 -7.25
CA GLY A 197 -13.91 2.60 -6.02
C GLY A 197 -14.28 1.12 -6.21
N THR A 198 -14.40 0.65 -7.46
CA THR A 198 -14.88 -0.70 -7.80
C THR A 198 -14.44 -1.13 -9.20
N ASN A 199 -14.53 -2.41 -9.51
CA ASN A 199 -14.48 -2.98 -10.86
C ASN A 199 -15.87 -3.23 -11.49
N GLY A 200 -16.93 -2.62 -10.91
CA GLY A 200 -18.31 -2.69 -11.42
C GLY A 200 -19.27 -3.51 -10.57
N ALA A 201 -18.76 -4.24 -9.58
CA ALA A 201 -19.55 -5.18 -8.78
C ALA A 201 -20.73 -4.50 -8.08
N ILE A 202 -20.48 -3.34 -7.47
CA ILE A 202 -21.50 -2.58 -6.73
C ILE A 202 -22.50 -1.86 -7.64
N PRO A 203 -22.08 -1.01 -8.60
CA PRO A 203 -23.02 -0.18 -9.34
C PRO A 203 -23.83 -0.96 -10.38
N GLN A 204 -23.32 -2.10 -10.88
CA GLN A 204 -23.89 -2.76 -12.05
C GLN A 204 -23.92 -4.29 -11.96
N ASN A 205 -23.45 -4.90 -10.87
CA ASN A 205 -23.42 -6.36 -10.71
C ASN A 205 -22.65 -7.06 -11.85
N VAL A 206 -21.57 -6.42 -12.31
CA VAL A 206 -20.61 -6.94 -13.30
C VAL A 206 -19.20 -6.89 -12.72
N ALA A 207 -18.25 -7.58 -13.34
CA ALA A 207 -16.85 -7.44 -12.96
C ALA A 207 -15.92 -7.68 -14.14
N PHE A 208 -14.90 -6.84 -14.22
CA PHE A 208 -13.70 -7.13 -15.00
C PHE A 208 -12.53 -7.35 -14.05
N VAL A 209 -11.66 -8.27 -14.45
CA VAL A 209 -10.49 -8.68 -13.68
C VAL A 209 -9.23 -8.65 -14.54
N ASN A 210 -9.32 -8.64 -15.87
CA ASN A 210 -8.18 -8.46 -16.77
C ASN A 210 -8.32 -7.15 -17.56
N ASN A 211 -7.19 -6.66 -18.08
CA ASN A 211 -7.14 -5.45 -18.89
C ASN A 211 -8.05 -5.56 -20.12
N GLU A 212 -8.81 -4.50 -20.36
CA GLU A 212 -9.73 -4.36 -21.48
C GLU A 212 -10.18 -2.90 -21.63
N TRP A 213 -10.24 -2.42 -22.87
CA TRP A 213 -10.61 -1.03 -23.20
C TRP A 213 -9.65 0.03 -22.64
N ASP A 214 -8.39 -0.35 -22.46
CA ASP A 214 -7.21 0.45 -22.08
C ASP A 214 -6.79 1.50 -23.13
N ALA A 215 -7.38 1.47 -24.33
CA ALA A 215 -7.16 2.50 -25.35
C ALA A 215 -8.45 3.21 -25.78
N ILE A 216 -8.34 4.50 -26.12
CA ILE A 216 -9.37 5.25 -26.84
C ILE A 216 -8.99 5.42 -28.31
N ASN A 217 -9.91 5.11 -29.23
CA ASN A 217 -9.65 5.21 -30.68
C ASN A 217 -10.02 6.57 -31.27
N GLY A 218 -10.83 7.38 -30.57
CA GLY A 218 -11.24 8.70 -31.03
C GLY A 218 -12.15 8.70 -32.26
N VAL A 219 -12.81 7.58 -32.58
CA VAL A 219 -13.71 7.45 -33.74
C VAL A 219 -15.17 7.20 -33.33
N PRO A 220 -16.17 7.66 -34.13
CA PRO A 220 -17.59 7.54 -33.76
C PRO A 220 -18.08 6.13 -33.50
N SER A 221 -17.53 5.11 -34.18
CA SER A 221 -17.91 3.71 -34.00
C SER A 221 -17.60 3.16 -32.60
N ASP A 222 -16.74 3.85 -31.84
CA ASP A 222 -16.25 3.45 -30.53
C ASP A 222 -16.91 4.24 -29.38
N ALA A 223 -17.85 5.14 -29.68
CA ALA A 223 -18.48 6.04 -28.72
C ALA A 223 -19.25 5.31 -27.59
N ASN A 224 -19.67 4.07 -27.83
CA ASN A 224 -20.46 3.26 -26.91
C ASN A 224 -19.71 2.01 -26.42
N THR A 225 -18.40 1.94 -26.64
CA THR A 225 -17.52 0.91 -26.07
C THR A 225 -17.14 1.32 -24.64
N GLY A 226 -17.08 0.38 -23.71
CA GLY A 226 -16.57 0.64 -22.38
C GLY A 226 -17.61 0.64 -21.26
N TYR A 227 -17.14 1.00 -20.06
CA TYR A 227 -17.91 1.01 -18.83
C TYR A 227 -18.89 2.18 -18.77
N THR A 228 -19.98 2.00 -18.00
CA THR A 228 -21.09 2.98 -17.92
C THR A 228 -21.42 3.46 -16.52
N TRP A 229 -20.82 2.89 -15.47
CA TRP A 229 -21.00 3.43 -14.12
C TRP A 229 -20.18 4.71 -13.94
N LYS A 230 -20.59 5.49 -12.96
CA LYS A 230 -20.03 6.81 -12.69
C LYS A 230 -18.63 6.73 -12.11
N THR A 231 -17.73 7.56 -12.63
CA THR A 231 -16.36 7.76 -12.15
C THR A 231 -16.27 8.83 -11.06
N TYR A 232 -15.18 8.84 -10.29
CA TYR A 232 -14.95 9.88 -9.30
C TYR A 232 -14.72 11.26 -9.95
N ALA A 233 -14.12 11.31 -11.14
CA ALA A 233 -13.97 12.54 -11.92
C ALA A 233 -15.33 13.19 -12.27
N GLU A 234 -16.34 12.40 -12.65
CA GLU A 234 -17.71 12.89 -12.84
C GLU A 234 -18.31 13.41 -11.53
N ARG A 235 -18.06 12.74 -10.41
CA ARG A 235 -18.52 13.20 -9.08
C ARG A 235 -17.88 14.52 -8.66
N LEU A 236 -16.58 14.69 -8.90
CA LEU A 236 -15.89 15.97 -8.67
C LEU A 236 -16.46 17.07 -9.58
N GLN A 237 -16.71 16.75 -10.86
CA GLN A 237 -17.30 17.68 -11.82
C GLN A 237 -18.65 18.22 -11.35
N GLU A 238 -19.53 17.35 -10.86
CA GLU A 238 -20.85 17.72 -10.35
C GLU A 238 -20.79 18.48 -9.03
N ALA A 239 -19.84 18.16 -8.17
CA ALA A 239 -19.64 18.85 -6.90
C ALA A 239 -18.96 20.23 -7.04
N GLY A 240 -18.56 20.61 -8.26
CA GLY A 240 -17.84 21.86 -8.51
C GLY A 240 -16.40 21.87 -7.97
N VAL A 241 -15.84 20.69 -7.66
CA VAL A 241 -14.43 20.56 -7.25
C VAL A 241 -13.58 20.55 -8.52
N SER A 242 -12.63 21.47 -8.64
CA SER A 242 -11.84 21.57 -9.86
C SER A 242 -10.89 20.38 -10.01
N TRP A 243 -10.91 19.76 -11.20
CA TRP A 243 -10.09 18.60 -11.50
C TRP A 243 -9.59 18.58 -12.95
N ILE A 244 -8.50 17.85 -13.19
CA ILE A 244 -7.94 17.57 -14.52
C ILE A 244 -7.15 16.25 -14.53
N SER A 245 -7.02 15.62 -15.70
CA SER A 245 -6.04 14.57 -15.97
C SER A 245 -4.92 15.14 -16.84
N TYR A 246 -3.71 15.26 -16.31
CA TYR A 246 -2.51 15.69 -17.03
C TYR A 246 -1.89 14.49 -17.76
N GLN A 247 -1.89 14.53 -19.08
CA GLN A 247 -1.36 13.46 -19.94
C GLN A 247 -0.99 13.96 -21.34
N ASN A 248 -0.04 13.28 -21.98
CA ASN A 248 0.30 13.47 -23.38
C ASN A 248 -0.41 12.39 -24.20
N MET A 249 -1.45 12.74 -24.95
CA MET A 249 -2.25 11.74 -25.67
C MET A 249 -1.49 11.04 -26.82
N PRO A 250 -0.56 11.70 -27.54
CA PRO A 250 0.31 11.03 -28.50
C PRO A 250 1.30 10.01 -27.88
N ASP A 251 1.54 10.05 -26.57
CA ASP A 251 2.46 9.18 -25.82
C ASP A 251 1.79 8.75 -24.51
N GLU A 252 0.81 7.85 -24.63
CA GLU A 252 -0.02 7.36 -23.54
C GLU A 252 -0.09 5.83 -23.63
N TRP A 253 0.28 5.13 -22.55
CA TRP A 253 0.48 3.67 -22.50
C TRP A 253 -0.75 2.88 -21.98
N GLY A 254 -1.93 3.48 -22.02
CA GLY A 254 -3.16 2.92 -21.42
C GLY A 254 -3.34 3.23 -19.93
N ASP A 255 -2.42 3.99 -19.32
CA ASP A 255 -2.44 4.38 -17.92
C ASP A 255 -3.71 5.18 -17.52
N ASN A 256 -4.34 5.89 -18.46
CA ASN A 256 -5.52 6.70 -18.17
C ASN A 256 -6.84 5.92 -18.29
N MET A 257 -7.25 5.35 -17.16
CA MET A 257 -8.48 4.58 -17.04
C MET A 257 -9.77 5.34 -17.39
N LEU A 258 -9.77 6.68 -17.43
CA LEU A 258 -10.96 7.45 -17.85
C LEU A 258 -11.37 7.14 -19.30
N GLY A 259 -10.40 6.83 -20.17
CA GLY A 259 -10.65 6.46 -21.57
C GLY A 259 -11.53 5.21 -21.73
N ALA A 260 -11.56 4.34 -20.73
CA ALA A 260 -12.37 3.12 -20.74
C ALA A 260 -13.87 3.36 -20.49
N PHE A 261 -14.29 4.58 -20.13
CA PHE A 261 -15.68 4.90 -19.81
C PHE A 261 -16.39 5.61 -20.97
N GLN A 262 -17.61 5.17 -21.30
CA GLN A 262 -18.37 5.68 -22.45
C GLN A 262 -18.57 7.20 -22.41
N ASN A 263 -18.76 7.78 -21.23
CA ASN A 263 -18.98 9.23 -21.10
C ASN A 263 -17.74 10.04 -21.52
N PHE A 264 -16.54 9.52 -21.27
CA PHE A 264 -15.29 10.15 -21.72
C PHE A 264 -15.05 9.92 -23.20
N ARG A 265 -15.39 8.74 -23.76
CA ARG A 265 -15.35 8.51 -25.21
C ARG A 265 -16.28 9.45 -25.98
N ARG A 266 -17.49 9.68 -25.46
CA ARG A 266 -18.45 10.65 -26.03
C ARG A 266 -17.95 12.09 -25.86
N ALA A 267 -17.37 12.44 -24.71
CA ALA A 267 -16.77 13.76 -24.50
C ALA A 267 -15.62 14.04 -25.47
N ASN A 268 -14.77 13.03 -25.73
CA ASN A 268 -13.70 13.09 -26.71
C ASN A 268 -14.22 13.43 -28.12
N LEU A 269 -15.28 12.75 -28.57
CA LEU A 269 -15.89 13.02 -29.88
C LEU A 269 -16.60 14.38 -29.94
N ALA A 270 -17.31 14.75 -28.87
CA ALA A 270 -18.03 16.02 -28.79
C ALA A 270 -17.12 17.25 -28.74
N SER A 271 -15.83 17.07 -28.40
CA SER A 271 -14.85 18.17 -28.34
C SER A 271 -14.58 18.84 -29.69
N GLY A 272 -14.83 18.15 -30.81
CA GLY A 272 -14.36 18.57 -32.14
C GLY A 272 -12.86 18.33 -32.38
N PHE A 273 -12.13 17.88 -31.36
CA PHE A 273 -10.70 17.59 -31.36
C PHE A 273 -10.43 16.15 -30.85
N PRO A 274 -11.00 15.12 -31.49
CA PRO A 274 -10.90 13.77 -30.99
C PRO A 274 -9.45 13.27 -30.98
N VAL A 275 -9.02 12.73 -29.84
CA VAL A 275 -7.71 12.11 -29.65
C VAL A 275 -7.80 10.59 -29.58
N SER A 276 -6.68 9.91 -29.82
CA SER A 276 -6.50 8.47 -29.61
C SER A 276 -5.34 8.21 -28.65
N SER A 277 -5.39 7.12 -27.87
CA SER A 277 -4.39 6.71 -26.87
C SER A 277 -3.92 5.25 -27.08
N GLY A 278 -3.09 4.73 -26.17
CA GLY A 278 -2.59 3.34 -26.21
C GLY A 278 -1.52 3.09 -27.28
N GLY A 279 -0.86 4.15 -27.74
CA GLY A 279 0.16 4.12 -28.79
C GLY A 279 1.59 4.24 -28.24
N ALA A 280 2.58 3.98 -29.09
CA ALA A 280 3.96 4.34 -28.79
C ALA A 280 4.14 5.87 -28.91
N PRO A 281 5.21 6.48 -28.37
CA PRO A 281 5.44 7.92 -28.46
C PRO A 281 5.30 8.45 -29.89
N ASN A 282 4.40 9.42 -30.09
CA ASN A 282 4.06 10.03 -31.40
C ASN A 282 3.47 9.06 -32.44
N ALA A 283 2.92 7.91 -32.01
CA ALA A 283 2.35 6.89 -32.88
C ALA A 283 0.93 6.52 -32.42
N PRO A 284 -0.09 7.28 -32.85
CA PRO A 284 -1.45 7.09 -32.38
C PRO A 284 -2.01 5.78 -32.92
N TYR A 285 -2.81 5.09 -32.12
CA TYR A 285 -3.35 3.78 -32.47
C TYR A 285 -4.31 3.85 -33.66
N THR A 286 -5.09 4.94 -33.75
CA THR A 286 -6.05 5.21 -34.82
C THR A 286 -5.88 6.63 -35.36
N ASN A 287 -6.10 6.81 -36.66
CA ASN A 287 -6.20 8.14 -37.26
C ASN A 287 -7.56 8.76 -36.92
N THR A 288 -7.58 9.74 -36.02
CA THR A 288 -8.78 10.46 -35.60
C THR A 288 -9.19 11.59 -36.55
N GLY A 289 -8.42 11.84 -37.61
CA GLY A 289 -8.54 13.01 -38.47
C GLY A 289 -7.87 14.26 -37.90
N GLN A 290 -7.33 14.21 -36.68
CA GLN A 290 -6.54 15.27 -36.09
C GLN A 290 -5.06 15.10 -36.43
N ALA A 291 -4.40 16.18 -36.87
CA ALA A 291 -2.96 16.17 -37.10
C ALA A 291 -2.19 16.04 -35.79
N LEU A 292 -1.03 15.40 -35.82
CA LEU A 292 -0.11 15.40 -34.68
C LEU A 292 0.82 16.63 -34.70
N PRO A 293 1.15 17.19 -33.52
CA PRO A 293 0.57 16.84 -32.23
C PRO A 293 -0.90 17.25 -32.12
N TYR A 294 -1.68 16.48 -31.35
CA TYR A 294 -3.08 16.79 -31.11
C TYR A 294 -3.26 18.18 -30.49
N HIS A 295 -4.43 18.78 -30.73
CA HIS A 295 -4.85 20.07 -30.15
C HIS A 295 -4.53 20.11 -28.65
N ALA A 296 -3.80 21.14 -28.25
CA ALA A 296 -3.51 21.40 -26.86
C ALA A 296 -4.82 21.81 -26.16
N TYR A 297 -5.15 21.11 -25.07
CA TYR A 297 -6.36 21.41 -24.31
C TYR A 297 -6.38 22.88 -23.85
N ASP A 298 -7.49 23.57 -24.13
CA ASP A 298 -7.81 24.90 -23.63
C ASP A 298 -9.11 24.87 -22.82
N ALA A 299 -9.02 25.22 -21.54
CA ALA A 299 -10.15 25.15 -20.63
C ALA A 299 -11.29 26.12 -20.99
N ALA A 300 -11.00 27.25 -21.64
CA ALA A 300 -12.00 28.25 -21.98
C ALA A 300 -12.87 27.81 -23.18
N GLY A 301 -12.25 27.25 -24.21
CA GLY A 301 -12.95 26.73 -25.39
C GLY A 301 -13.50 25.32 -25.21
N ASP A 302 -12.67 24.38 -24.79
CA ASP A 302 -12.96 22.95 -24.93
C ASP A 302 -14.01 22.45 -23.92
N ASN A 303 -14.05 23.05 -22.72
CA ASN A 303 -15.02 22.67 -21.69
C ASN A 303 -16.46 23.08 -22.05
N ALA A 304 -16.66 24.05 -22.95
CA ALA A 304 -17.98 24.54 -23.30
C ALA A 304 -18.83 23.47 -23.99
N ALA A 305 -18.19 22.57 -24.76
CA ALA A 305 -18.87 21.44 -25.40
C ALA A 305 -19.14 20.30 -24.41
N ASN A 306 -18.10 19.86 -23.70
CA ASN A 306 -18.22 18.85 -22.65
C ASN A 306 -17.08 18.95 -21.62
N PRO A 307 -17.37 19.29 -20.35
CA PRO A 307 -16.33 19.51 -19.34
C PRO A 307 -15.58 18.23 -18.92
N LEU A 308 -16.06 17.04 -19.30
CA LEU A 308 -15.34 15.78 -19.06
C LEU A 308 -14.16 15.57 -20.02
N TYR A 309 -14.11 16.31 -21.13
CA TYR A 309 -13.06 16.14 -22.14
C TYR A 309 -11.65 16.31 -21.55
N LYS A 310 -11.46 17.19 -20.57
CA LYS A 310 -10.19 17.37 -19.82
C LYS A 310 -9.67 16.13 -19.08
N GLY A 311 -10.48 15.08 -18.97
CA GLY A 311 -10.05 13.77 -18.47
C GLY A 311 -9.34 12.92 -19.51
N VAL A 312 -9.54 13.19 -20.81
CA VAL A 312 -9.01 12.42 -21.94
C VAL A 312 -8.38 13.29 -23.03
N ALA A 313 -8.32 14.61 -22.86
CA ALA A 313 -7.70 15.55 -23.80
C ALA A 313 -6.17 15.52 -23.73
N ASN A 314 -5.51 16.12 -24.73
CA ASN A 314 -4.06 16.33 -24.75
C ASN A 314 -3.68 17.53 -23.86
N THR A 315 -3.62 17.29 -22.55
CA THR A 315 -3.37 18.31 -21.51
C THR A 315 -1.89 18.57 -21.24
N LEU A 316 -1.00 17.71 -21.74
CA LEU A 316 0.46 17.88 -21.75
C LEU A 316 0.99 17.86 -23.20
N PRO A 317 0.70 18.86 -24.04
CA PRO A 317 0.85 18.80 -25.50
C PRO A 317 2.29 18.88 -26.04
N GLY A 318 3.32 18.72 -25.20
CA GLY A 318 4.71 18.73 -25.64
C GLY A 318 5.01 17.61 -26.63
N ASN A 319 5.94 17.84 -27.55
CA ASN A 319 6.35 16.83 -28.55
C ASN A 319 7.70 16.20 -28.22
N LYS A 320 8.33 16.72 -27.16
CA LYS A 320 9.61 16.28 -26.65
C LYS A 320 9.51 16.06 -25.15
N PRO A 321 10.32 15.15 -24.60
CA PRO A 321 10.31 14.89 -23.17
C PRO A 321 10.47 16.12 -22.27
N GLU A 322 11.28 17.11 -22.66
CA GLU A 322 11.43 18.38 -21.92
C GLU A 322 10.15 19.23 -21.85
N GLU A 323 9.27 19.12 -22.84
CA GLU A 323 8.08 19.96 -23.00
C GLU A 323 6.83 19.36 -22.33
N TYR A 324 6.83 18.05 -22.05
CA TYR A 324 5.64 17.34 -21.55
C TYR A 324 5.03 18.03 -20.32
N LEU A 325 5.83 18.44 -19.33
CA LEU A 325 5.31 19.07 -18.12
C LEU A 325 5.11 20.59 -18.21
N ASP A 326 5.25 21.22 -19.39
CA ASP A 326 5.18 22.68 -19.51
C ASP A 326 3.81 23.24 -19.13
N ALA A 327 2.72 22.57 -19.52
CA ALA A 327 1.37 22.97 -19.13
C ALA A 327 1.16 22.88 -17.61
N PHE A 328 1.60 21.77 -16.99
CA PHE A 328 1.56 21.59 -15.53
C PHE A 328 2.39 22.66 -14.80
N LYS A 329 3.63 22.91 -15.26
CA LYS A 329 4.53 23.94 -14.72
C LYS A 329 3.92 25.34 -14.84
N ARG A 330 3.25 25.65 -15.96
CA ARG A 330 2.54 26.92 -16.18
C ARG A 330 1.38 27.06 -15.20
N ASP A 331 0.52 26.05 -15.08
CA ASP A 331 -0.66 26.12 -14.21
C ASP A 331 -0.26 26.33 -12.74
N ILE A 332 0.83 25.71 -12.27
CA ILE A 332 1.38 25.96 -10.92
C ILE A 332 1.91 27.38 -10.78
N ARG A 333 2.69 27.85 -11.76
CA ARG A 333 3.28 29.21 -11.73
C ARG A 333 2.20 30.30 -11.72
N GLU A 334 1.11 30.06 -12.43
CA GLU A 334 -0.02 31.00 -12.54
C GLU A 334 -1.07 30.84 -11.42
N GLY A 335 -0.87 29.91 -10.48
CA GLY A 335 -1.83 29.66 -9.39
C GLY A 335 -3.15 29.03 -9.86
N LYS A 336 -3.12 28.31 -10.97
CA LYS A 336 -4.26 27.65 -11.63
C LYS A 336 -4.30 26.13 -11.44
N LEU A 337 -3.40 25.57 -10.61
CA LEU A 337 -3.42 24.14 -10.30
C LEU A 337 -4.82 23.74 -9.76
N PRO A 338 -5.49 22.72 -10.32
CA PRO A 338 -6.80 22.28 -9.82
C PRO A 338 -6.74 21.70 -8.41
N GLN A 339 -7.90 21.54 -7.78
CA GLN A 339 -7.99 20.92 -6.45
C GLN A 339 -7.60 19.43 -6.49
N VAL A 340 -7.92 18.73 -7.57
CA VAL A 340 -7.52 17.33 -7.82
C VAL A 340 -6.84 17.21 -9.17
N SER A 341 -5.65 16.63 -9.23
CA SER A 341 -4.91 16.43 -10.48
C SER A 341 -4.39 15.01 -10.56
N TRP A 342 -4.86 14.24 -11.53
CA TRP A 342 -4.21 13.00 -11.93
C TRP A 342 -3.10 13.32 -12.92
N VAL A 343 -1.94 12.72 -12.75
CA VAL A 343 -0.81 12.85 -13.68
C VAL A 343 -0.51 11.46 -14.22
N ASN A 344 -0.75 11.27 -15.52
CA ASN A 344 -0.37 10.06 -16.23
C ASN A 344 0.97 10.34 -16.92
N ALA A 345 1.97 9.55 -16.56
CA ALA A 345 3.29 9.71 -17.14
C ALA A 345 3.26 9.22 -18.60
N PRO A 346 4.00 9.88 -19.52
CA PRO A 346 4.25 9.33 -20.85
C PRO A 346 4.89 7.94 -20.76
N SER A 347 4.75 7.12 -21.81
CA SER A 347 5.14 5.69 -21.77
C SER A 347 6.60 5.45 -21.35
N ILE A 348 7.51 6.37 -21.69
CA ILE A 348 8.94 6.25 -21.33
C ILE A 348 9.21 6.57 -19.84
N TYR A 349 8.23 7.10 -19.11
CA TYR A 349 8.31 7.57 -17.72
C TYR A 349 7.31 6.92 -16.76
N CYS A 350 6.49 5.96 -17.22
CA CYS A 350 5.46 5.31 -16.38
C CYS A 350 5.97 4.21 -15.46
N GLU A 351 7.25 3.81 -15.59
CA GLU A 351 7.88 2.64 -14.93
C GLU A 351 7.44 1.25 -15.43
N HIS A 352 6.50 1.15 -16.37
CA HIS A 352 6.15 -0.15 -16.96
C HIS A 352 7.40 -0.82 -17.56
N PRO A 353 7.69 -2.10 -17.22
CA PRO A 353 8.79 -2.87 -17.81
C PRO A 353 8.70 -2.92 -19.34
N GLY A 354 9.78 -2.56 -20.03
CA GLY A 354 9.81 -2.47 -21.49
C GLY A 354 9.94 -1.03 -21.99
N PRO A 355 8.86 -0.22 -22.01
CA PRO A 355 8.94 1.17 -22.44
C PRO A 355 9.68 2.05 -21.43
N SER A 356 9.57 1.78 -20.13
CA SER A 356 10.15 2.61 -19.06
C SER A 356 11.11 1.83 -18.13
N SER A 357 11.59 2.50 -17.09
CA SER A 357 12.52 1.99 -16.08
C SER A 357 12.41 2.78 -14.77
N PRO A 358 12.80 2.19 -13.62
CA PRO A 358 12.78 2.88 -12.33
C PRO A 358 13.52 4.24 -12.31
N VAL A 359 14.65 4.34 -13.00
CA VAL A 359 15.42 5.59 -13.07
C VAL A 359 14.71 6.68 -13.89
N GLN A 360 13.95 6.30 -14.91
CA GLN A 360 13.17 7.23 -15.74
C GLN A 360 11.94 7.75 -14.99
N GLY A 361 11.20 6.88 -14.30
CA GLY A 361 10.08 7.30 -13.43
C GLY A 361 10.55 8.20 -12.29
N ALA A 362 11.69 7.89 -11.67
CA ALA A 362 12.33 8.76 -10.68
C ALA A 362 12.60 10.17 -11.23
N TRP A 363 13.11 10.28 -12.46
CA TRP A 363 13.36 11.57 -13.07
C TRP A 363 12.06 12.35 -13.31
N PHE A 364 11.02 11.69 -13.85
CA PHE A 364 9.73 12.34 -14.07
C PHE A 364 9.09 12.82 -12.77
N LEU A 365 9.12 11.99 -11.72
CA LEU A 365 8.70 12.38 -10.38
C LEU A 365 9.52 13.55 -9.82
N GLN A 366 10.82 13.61 -10.12
CA GLN A 366 11.64 14.76 -9.77
C GLN A 366 11.14 16.03 -10.44
N GLU A 367 10.80 15.99 -11.73
CA GLU A 367 10.28 17.14 -12.46
C GLU A 367 8.89 17.57 -11.97
N VAL A 368 8.02 16.63 -11.60
CA VAL A 368 6.73 16.92 -10.97
C VAL A 368 6.93 17.66 -9.64
N LEU A 369 7.83 17.16 -8.79
CA LEU A 369 8.14 17.81 -7.50
C LEU A 369 8.81 19.18 -7.71
N ASP A 370 9.64 19.33 -8.72
CA ASP A 370 10.29 20.60 -9.07
C ASP A 370 9.29 21.63 -9.57
N ALA A 371 8.32 21.22 -10.39
CA ALA A 371 7.23 22.08 -10.82
C ALA A 371 6.41 22.59 -9.62
N LEU A 372 6.03 21.67 -8.71
CA LEU A 372 5.25 22.01 -7.53
C LEU A 372 5.98 22.97 -6.60
N THR A 373 7.25 22.68 -6.29
CA THR A 373 8.06 23.48 -5.35
C THR A 373 8.57 24.79 -5.92
N ALA A 374 8.47 25.00 -7.24
CA ALA A 374 8.80 26.27 -7.88
C ALA A 374 7.87 27.42 -7.44
N ASN A 375 6.64 27.09 -6.99
CA ASN A 375 5.74 28.03 -6.36
C ASN A 375 5.50 27.65 -4.88
N PRO A 376 6.20 28.29 -3.92
CA PRO A 376 6.07 27.97 -2.50
C PRO A 376 4.65 28.13 -1.95
N GLU A 377 3.86 29.07 -2.49
CA GLU A 377 2.48 29.26 -2.04
C GLU A 377 1.61 28.04 -2.40
N VAL A 378 1.75 27.53 -3.62
CA VAL A 378 1.06 26.31 -4.05
C VAL A 378 1.55 25.11 -3.25
N TRP A 379 2.86 24.86 -3.21
CA TRP A 379 3.41 23.68 -2.53
C TRP A 379 3.07 23.63 -1.03
N SER A 380 3.04 24.77 -0.33
CA SER A 380 2.63 24.82 1.08
C SER A 380 1.22 24.26 1.34
N LYS A 381 0.38 24.18 0.29
CA LYS A 381 -1.01 23.71 0.32
C LYS A 381 -1.21 22.40 -0.44
N THR A 382 -0.14 21.71 -0.87
CA THR A 382 -0.24 20.55 -1.76
C THR A 382 0.11 19.23 -1.09
N VAL A 383 -0.67 18.19 -1.43
CA VAL A 383 -0.31 16.78 -1.21
C VAL A 383 0.02 16.16 -2.56
N LEU A 384 1.21 15.56 -2.68
CA LEU A 384 1.59 14.70 -3.81
C LEU A 384 1.56 13.24 -3.34
N LEU A 385 0.67 12.44 -3.91
CA LEU A 385 0.58 10.99 -3.69
C LEU A 385 1.23 10.28 -4.87
N VAL A 386 2.23 9.44 -4.59
CA VAL A 386 2.87 8.59 -5.60
C VAL A 386 2.63 7.15 -5.24
N ASN A 387 1.81 6.46 -6.02
CA ASN A 387 1.48 5.05 -5.84
C ASN A 387 1.74 4.26 -7.13
N PHE A 388 1.54 2.95 -7.06
CA PHE A 388 1.64 2.03 -8.18
C PHE A 388 0.31 1.31 -8.37
N ASP A 389 0.00 0.90 -9.59
CA ASP A 389 -1.23 0.18 -9.96
C ASP A 389 -1.24 -1.27 -9.45
N GLU A 390 -0.17 -2.03 -9.66
CA GLU A 390 0.01 -3.41 -9.24
C GLU A 390 1.50 -3.80 -9.17
N ASN A 391 1.79 -5.08 -8.95
CA ASN A 391 3.12 -5.56 -8.58
C ASN A 391 3.92 -6.20 -9.72
N ASP A 392 3.40 -6.21 -10.95
CA ASP A 392 3.88 -6.87 -12.17
C ASP A 392 4.09 -8.37 -12.02
N GLY A 393 3.54 -8.95 -10.96
CA GLY A 393 3.85 -10.29 -10.50
C GLY A 393 5.15 -10.42 -9.69
N TYR A 394 5.91 -9.35 -9.39
CA TYR A 394 7.03 -9.39 -8.45
C TYR A 394 6.57 -9.77 -7.04
N PHE A 395 7.42 -10.53 -6.35
CA PHE A 395 7.13 -11.09 -5.04
C PHE A 395 6.97 -10.00 -3.97
N ASP A 396 6.02 -10.19 -3.07
CA ASP A 396 5.90 -9.48 -1.79
C ASP A 396 5.50 -10.50 -0.72
N HIS A 397 6.12 -10.42 0.46
CA HIS A 397 5.97 -11.44 1.49
C HIS A 397 4.73 -11.26 2.38
N MET A 398 4.08 -10.10 2.35
CA MET A 398 3.04 -9.74 3.32
C MET A 398 1.70 -10.42 2.97
N PRO A 399 1.04 -11.10 3.92
CA PRO A 399 -0.26 -11.68 3.66
C PRO A 399 -1.30 -10.61 3.36
N SER A 400 -2.07 -10.81 2.29
CA SER A 400 -3.12 -9.88 1.87
C SER A 400 -4.27 -9.78 2.89
N PRO A 401 -4.74 -8.56 3.23
CA PRO A 401 -5.85 -8.31 4.15
C PRO A 401 -7.24 -8.45 3.46
N SER A 402 -7.41 -9.43 2.57
CA SER A 402 -8.70 -9.68 1.90
C SER A 402 -9.73 -10.35 2.81
N ALA A 403 -10.99 -10.31 2.38
CA ALA A 403 -12.10 -11.09 2.96
C ALA A 403 -11.79 -12.61 3.01
N PRO A 404 -12.45 -13.38 3.89
CA PRO A 404 -12.23 -14.83 3.98
C PRO A 404 -12.38 -15.55 2.64
N SER A 405 -11.42 -16.42 2.28
CA SER A 405 -11.53 -17.25 1.07
C SER A 405 -12.68 -18.24 1.18
N GLN A 406 -13.26 -18.62 0.04
CA GLN A 406 -14.16 -19.77 -0.02
C GLN A 406 -13.36 -21.08 -0.12
N ASN A 407 -13.77 -22.08 0.64
CA ASN A 407 -13.35 -23.47 0.48
C ASN A 407 -14.03 -24.09 -0.75
N ALA A 408 -13.58 -25.30 -1.13
CA ALA A 408 -14.18 -26.03 -2.25
C ALA A 408 -15.69 -26.31 -2.07
N ASP A 409 -16.15 -26.46 -0.82
CA ASP A 409 -17.55 -26.65 -0.44
C ASP A 409 -18.36 -25.34 -0.30
N LYS A 410 -17.77 -24.21 -0.71
CA LYS A 410 -18.32 -22.85 -0.63
C LYS A 410 -18.49 -22.28 0.79
N THR A 411 -18.06 -22.98 1.83
CA THR A 411 -17.92 -22.39 3.17
C THR A 411 -16.73 -21.44 3.22
N TYR A 412 -16.71 -20.50 4.18
CA TYR A 412 -15.58 -19.60 4.36
C TYR A 412 -14.44 -20.22 5.17
N ALA A 413 -13.21 -20.04 4.70
CA ALA A 413 -12.00 -20.25 5.47
C ALA A 413 -11.79 -19.07 6.44
N GLY A 414 -12.50 -19.14 7.56
CA GLY A 414 -12.55 -18.08 8.58
C GLY A 414 -13.92 -17.41 8.64
N LYS A 415 -13.99 -16.21 9.21
CA LYS A 415 -15.26 -15.52 9.52
C LYS A 415 -15.10 -14.00 9.44
N THR A 416 -16.19 -13.28 9.46
CA THR A 416 -16.18 -11.82 9.62
C THR A 416 -17.30 -11.37 10.56
N THR A 417 -17.16 -10.18 11.15
CA THR A 417 -18.25 -9.50 11.86
C THR A 417 -19.18 -8.72 10.94
N LEU A 418 -18.81 -8.54 9.65
CA LEU A 418 -19.72 -7.95 8.67
C LEU A 418 -20.84 -8.92 8.28
N PRO A 419 -22.02 -8.39 7.92
CA PRO A 419 -23.06 -9.16 7.26
C PRO A 419 -22.58 -9.76 5.93
N GLU A 420 -23.11 -10.92 5.56
CA GLU A 420 -22.78 -11.59 4.29
C GLU A 420 -23.04 -10.72 3.04
N ALA A 421 -24.08 -9.89 3.08
CA ALA A 421 -24.41 -8.95 2.00
C ALA A 421 -23.29 -7.92 1.75
N ASP A 422 -22.55 -7.56 2.79
CA ASP A 422 -21.48 -6.55 2.75
C ASP A 422 -20.17 -7.10 2.17
N LEU A 423 -20.11 -8.42 1.91
CA LEU A 423 -18.96 -9.09 1.31
C LEU A 423 -19.16 -9.42 -0.17
N GLN A 424 -20.37 -9.33 -0.73
CA GLN A 424 -20.66 -9.83 -2.07
C GLN A 424 -19.76 -9.20 -3.14
N ALA A 425 -19.44 -7.90 -2.97
CA ALA A 425 -18.56 -7.15 -3.85
C ALA A 425 -17.06 -7.54 -3.75
N GLU A 426 -16.68 -8.40 -2.81
CA GLU A 426 -15.29 -8.86 -2.63
C GLU A 426 -15.01 -10.18 -3.36
N TYR A 427 -16.01 -10.85 -3.92
CA TYR A 427 -15.86 -12.15 -4.60
C TYR A 427 -16.15 -12.07 -6.09
N PHE A 428 -15.36 -12.80 -6.89
CA PHE A 428 -15.57 -12.90 -8.32
C PHE A 428 -16.74 -13.82 -8.68
N THR A 429 -17.95 -13.30 -8.51
CA THR A 429 -19.22 -13.99 -8.78
C THR A 429 -20.05 -13.29 -9.88
N HIS A 430 -19.62 -12.11 -10.30
CA HIS A 430 -20.31 -11.24 -11.25
C HIS A 430 -19.90 -11.53 -12.69
N GLY A 431 -20.87 -11.46 -13.63
CA GLY A 431 -20.59 -11.63 -15.05
C GLY A 431 -19.75 -10.50 -15.66
N ALA A 432 -19.23 -10.72 -16.86
CA ALA A 432 -18.46 -9.72 -17.57
C ALA A 432 -19.32 -8.48 -17.93
N PRO A 433 -18.72 -7.27 -18.00
CA PRO A 433 -19.38 -6.08 -18.51
C PRO A 433 -19.89 -6.28 -19.94
N VAL A 434 -21.00 -5.63 -20.31
CA VAL A 434 -21.58 -5.76 -21.65
C VAL A 434 -20.57 -5.34 -22.72
N GLY A 435 -20.39 -6.18 -23.74
CA GLY A 435 -19.47 -5.94 -24.85
C GLY A 435 -18.04 -6.44 -24.61
N SER A 436 -17.73 -6.88 -23.38
CA SER A 436 -16.46 -7.48 -23.04
C SER A 436 -16.23 -8.81 -23.77
N ARG A 437 -14.98 -9.11 -24.11
CA ARG A 437 -14.58 -10.30 -24.87
C ARG A 437 -13.45 -11.12 -24.23
N SER A 438 -12.72 -10.56 -23.26
CA SER A 438 -11.50 -11.16 -22.71
C SER A 438 -11.60 -11.57 -21.24
N GLN A 439 -12.74 -11.33 -20.58
CA GLN A 439 -12.88 -11.63 -19.16
C GLN A 439 -13.07 -13.13 -18.91
N PRO A 440 -12.37 -13.71 -17.93
CA PRO A 440 -12.56 -15.10 -17.55
C PRO A 440 -13.93 -15.33 -16.92
N ALA A 441 -14.35 -16.59 -16.86
CA ALA A 441 -15.56 -16.95 -16.12
C ALA A 441 -15.38 -16.69 -14.60
N PRO A 442 -16.43 -16.25 -13.90
CA PRO A 442 -16.38 -16.05 -12.45
C PRO A 442 -16.03 -17.36 -11.72
N ASP A 443 -15.08 -17.30 -10.79
CA ASP A 443 -14.57 -18.47 -10.07
C ASP A 443 -14.86 -18.46 -8.55
N GLY A 444 -15.50 -17.39 -8.06
CA GLY A 444 -15.84 -17.18 -6.65
C GLY A 444 -14.65 -16.81 -5.76
N ARG A 445 -13.44 -16.60 -6.32
CA ARG A 445 -12.27 -16.20 -5.53
C ARG A 445 -12.38 -14.75 -5.09
N VAL A 446 -11.71 -14.44 -3.99
CA VAL A 446 -11.67 -13.07 -3.45
C VAL A 446 -10.85 -12.18 -4.37
N TYR A 447 -11.34 -10.98 -4.67
CA TYR A 447 -10.64 -10.02 -5.51
C TYR A 447 -9.36 -9.50 -4.88
N GLY A 448 -9.42 -9.04 -3.63
CA GLY A 448 -8.31 -8.38 -2.95
C GLY A 448 -8.72 -7.72 -1.63
N PRO A 449 -7.89 -6.85 -1.03
CA PRO A 449 -6.69 -6.23 -1.60
C PRO A 449 -5.61 -7.21 -2.09
N GLY A 450 -4.79 -6.83 -3.07
CA GLY A 450 -3.73 -7.66 -3.65
C GLY A 450 -2.40 -7.62 -2.87
N PRO A 451 -1.26 -7.92 -3.52
CA PRO A 451 0.08 -7.70 -2.95
C PRO A 451 0.33 -6.23 -2.60
N ARG A 452 1.33 -5.97 -1.75
CA ARG A 452 1.72 -4.59 -1.46
C ARG A 452 2.42 -3.95 -2.65
N VAL A 453 2.11 -2.68 -2.85
CA VAL A 453 2.76 -1.81 -3.84
C VAL A 453 3.23 -0.52 -3.16
N PRO A 454 4.27 0.17 -3.66
CA PRO A 454 4.76 1.38 -3.00
C PRO A 454 3.69 2.49 -2.94
N LEU A 455 3.64 3.19 -1.80
CA LEU A 455 3.02 4.50 -1.68
C LEU A 455 3.93 5.42 -0.87
N TYR A 456 4.31 6.54 -1.48
CA TYR A 456 4.95 7.65 -0.78
C TYR A 456 4.00 8.84 -0.73
N VAL A 457 3.85 9.40 0.45
CA VAL A 457 3.03 10.59 0.70
C VAL A 457 3.98 11.77 0.83
N ILE A 458 4.09 12.59 -0.21
CA ILE A 458 5.07 13.69 -0.32
C ILE A 458 4.34 15.02 -0.12
N SER A 459 4.61 15.68 1.00
CA SER A 459 3.91 16.91 1.37
C SER A 459 4.60 17.65 2.52
N PRO A 460 4.38 18.96 2.68
CA PRO A 460 4.82 19.67 3.89
C PRO A 460 4.30 19.06 5.21
N TRP A 461 3.17 18.34 5.23
CA TRP A 461 2.65 17.68 6.44
C TRP A 461 3.17 16.24 6.66
N SER A 462 3.94 15.67 5.74
CA SER A 462 4.39 14.26 5.82
C SER A 462 5.91 14.10 6.02
N ARG A 463 6.63 15.21 6.25
CA ARG A 463 8.09 15.26 6.40
C ARG A 463 8.58 14.47 7.61
N GLY A 464 9.79 13.92 7.52
CA GLY A 464 10.51 13.30 8.63
C GLY A 464 10.86 11.81 8.46
N GLY A 465 10.72 11.25 7.25
CA GLY A 465 11.11 9.85 6.98
C GLY A 465 10.27 8.83 7.74
N TRP A 466 8.97 9.08 7.85
CA TRP A 466 8.04 8.27 8.64
C TRP A 466 7.65 6.99 7.90
N VAL A 467 7.36 5.92 8.65
CA VAL A 467 6.54 4.80 8.14
C VAL A 467 5.13 4.85 8.68
N ASN A 468 4.18 4.44 7.85
CA ASN A 468 2.82 4.16 8.26
C ASN A 468 2.46 2.70 7.88
N SER A 469 2.06 1.92 8.89
CA SER A 469 1.69 0.50 8.75
C SER A 469 0.19 0.24 8.93
N GLN A 470 -0.65 1.26 8.71
CA GLN A 470 -2.09 1.08 8.56
C GLN A 470 -2.37 0.45 7.20
N VAL A 471 -3.31 -0.50 7.16
CA VAL A 471 -3.75 -1.12 5.91
C VAL A 471 -4.43 -0.09 5.03
N PHE A 472 -3.98 0.01 3.78
CA PHE A 472 -4.55 0.86 2.74
C PHE A 472 -4.62 0.10 1.41
N ASP A 473 -5.45 0.60 0.49
CA ASP A 473 -5.52 0.20 -0.91
C ASP A 473 -5.79 1.41 -1.82
N HIS A 474 -6.01 1.21 -3.12
CA HIS A 474 -6.32 2.30 -4.04
C HIS A 474 -7.58 3.12 -3.68
N THR A 475 -8.56 2.52 -3.01
CA THR A 475 -9.76 3.24 -2.56
C THR A 475 -9.45 4.22 -1.44
N SER A 476 -8.33 4.03 -0.74
CA SER A 476 -7.86 4.94 0.32
C SER A 476 -7.53 6.34 -0.22
N VAL A 477 -7.12 6.45 -1.49
CA VAL A 477 -6.94 7.77 -2.14
C VAL A 477 -8.28 8.47 -2.34
N LEU A 478 -9.30 7.75 -2.79
CA LEU A 478 -10.64 8.33 -2.92
C LEU A 478 -11.17 8.77 -1.56
N ARG A 479 -11.00 7.95 -0.51
CA ARG A 479 -11.37 8.32 0.87
C ARG A 479 -10.66 9.57 1.39
N PHE A 480 -9.39 9.77 1.04
CA PHE A 480 -8.69 11.01 1.36
C PHE A 480 -9.35 12.23 0.67
N LEU A 481 -9.74 12.07 -0.60
CA LEU A 481 -10.48 13.10 -1.34
C LEU A 481 -11.89 13.33 -0.76
N GLU A 482 -12.57 12.29 -0.26
CA GLU A 482 -13.85 12.44 0.48
C GLU A 482 -13.65 13.30 1.72
N ALA A 483 -12.63 12.97 2.53
CA ALA A 483 -12.33 13.69 3.77
C ALA A 483 -11.95 15.15 3.50
N ARG A 484 -11.26 15.41 2.40
CA ARG A 484 -10.85 16.77 2.03
C ARG A 484 -11.97 17.58 1.40
N PHE A 485 -12.67 17.05 0.40
CA PHE A 485 -13.55 17.82 -0.48
C PHE A 485 -15.04 17.53 -0.27
N GLY A 486 -15.40 16.58 0.59
CA GLY A 486 -16.79 16.25 0.90
C GLY A 486 -17.51 15.47 -0.21
N VAL A 487 -16.79 14.98 -1.22
CA VAL A 487 -17.36 14.25 -2.38
C VAL A 487 -17.26 12.75 -2.12
N LYS A 488 -18.36 12.09 -1.77
CA LYS A 488 -18.40 10.65 -1.45
C LYS A 488 -18.37 9.77 -2.71
N GLU A 489 -17.57 8.70 -2.67
CA GLU A 489 -17.58 7.57 -3.62
C GLU A 489 -18.46 6.42 -3.08
N PRO A 490 -19.74 6.30 -3.48
CA PRO A 490 -20.63 5.24 -3.01
C PRO A 490 -20.23 3.83 -3.47
N ASN A 491 -19.36 3.70 -4.47
CA ASN A 491 -18.97 2.41 -5.01
C ASN A 491 -17.90 1.68 -4.20
N ILE A 492 -17.28 2.31 -3.19
CA ILE A 492 -16.34 1.60 -2.29
C ILE A 492 -17.16 0.66 -1.39
N SER A 493 -16.82 -0.63 -1.42
CA SER A 493 -17.53 -1.65 -0.66
C SER A 493 -17.50 -1.42 0.86
N PRO A 494 -18.50 -1.93 1.60
CA PRO A 494 -18.48 -1.88 3.06
C PRO A 494 -17.23 -2.55 3.65
N PHE A 495 -16.79 -3.68 3.10
CA PHE A 495 -15.55 -4.36 3.52
C PHE A 495 -14.33 -3.46 3.40
N ARG A 496 -14.11 -2.81 2.24
CA ARG A 496 -12.96 -1.92 2.04
C ARG A 496 -13.04 -0.68 2.92
N ARG A 497 -14.23 -0.11 3.13
CA ARG A 497 -14.40 1.00 4.08
C ARG A 497 -14.09 0.59 5.52
N ALA A 498 -14.40 -0.65 5.90
CA ALA A 498 -14.11 -1.16 7.23
C ALA A 498 -12.61 -1.43 7.43
N VAL A 499 -11.89 -1.94 6.42
CA VAL A 499 -10.51 -2.43 6.56
C VAL A 499 -9.44 -1.39 6.15
N CYS A 500 -9.60 -0.74 4.99
CA CYS A 500 -8.58 0.14 4.43
C CYS A 500 -8.76 1.57 4.95
N GLY A 501 -7.70 2.23 5.43
CA GLY A 501 -7.79 3.59 5.97
C GLY A 501 -8.05 4.69 4.92
N ASP A 502 -8.08 5.95 5.36
CA ASP A 502 -8.37 7.13 4.52
C ASP A 502 -7.13 8.01 4.23
N LEU A 503 -5.94 7.46 4.50
CA LEU A 503 -4.62 8.10 4.42
C LEU A 503 -4.38 9.28 5.39
N LEU A 504 -5.34 9.70 6.23
CA LEU A 504 -5.13 10.84 7.13
C LEU A 504 -4.02 10.59 8.16
N SER A 505 -3.84 9.34 8.60
CA SER A 505 -2.78 8.94 9.55
C SER A 505 -1.36 9.04 8.97
N THR A 506 -1.21 9.29 7.67
CA THR A 506 0.09 9.49 7.03
C THR A 506 0.66 10.90 7.25
N PHE A 507 -0.15 11.83 7.74
CA PHE A 507 0.21 13.24 7.90
C PHE A 507 0.27 13.67 9.38
N ASN A 508 1.02 14.73 9.63
CA ASN A 508 0.96 15.52 10.87
C ASN A 508 0.37 16.89 10.54
N PHE A 509 -0.96 16.99 10.49
CA PHE A 509 -1.63 18.28 10.25
C PHE A 509 -1.56 19.20 11.48
N LYS A 510 -1.49 18.66 12.69
CA LYS A 510 -1.62 19.45 13.92
C LYS A 510 -0.40 20.34 14.19
N THR A 511 0.80 19.76 14.15
CA THR A 511 2.06 20.44 14.44
C THR A 511 3.15 20.00 13.46
N PRO A 512 2.96 20.19 12.14
CA PRO A 512 3.95 19.83 11.14
C PRO A 512 5.23 20.64 11.39
N ASN A 513 6.32 20.14 10.81
CA ASN A 513 7.52 20.92 10.54
C ASN A 513 8.53 21.08 11.69
N ASN A 514 8.37 20.33 12.78
CA ASN A 514 9.31 20.30 13.93
C ASN A 514 10.30 19.11 13.87
N GLU A 515 10.32 18.33 12.79
CA GLU A 515 11.09 17.09 12.68
C GLU A 515 12.58 17.34 12.34
N THR A 516 13.48 16.47 12.84
CA THR A 516 14.89 16.43 12.42
C THR A 516 15.04 15.55 11.18
N LEU A 517 15.73 16.05 10.15
CA LEU A 517 15.88 15.36 8.87
C LEU A 517 17.13 14.44 8.85
N PRO A 518 17.08 13.26 8.20
CA PRO A 518 18.24 12.39 8.05
C PRO A 518 19.24 12.90 6.99
N VAL A 519 20.47 12.37 7.01
CA VAL A 519 21.54 12.65 6.04
C VAL A 519 21.59 11.50 5.02
N LEU A 520 21.55 11.77 3.71
CA LEU A 520 21.68 10.82 2.59
C LEU A 520 22.74 11.22 1.54
N ALA A 521 23.02 10.34 0.58
CA ALA A 521 23.84 10.65 -0.60
C ALA A 521 22.94 10.91 -1.83
N GLY A 522 23.34 11.85 -2.70
CA GLY A 522 22.43 12.49 -3.67
C GLY A 522 22.66 12.21 -5.17
N ARG A 523 21.56 12.42 -5.93
CA ARG A 523 21.33 12.91 -7.32
C ARG A 523 22.04 12.36 -8.57
N SER A 524 21.20 12.15 -9.59
CA SER A 524 21.53 12.06 -11.03
C SER A 524 20.80 13.16 -11.83
N THR A 525 21.34 13.57 -12.99
CA THR A 525 20.67 14.49 -13.96
C THR A 525 19.90 13.70 -15.04
N ARG A 526 19.08 14.35 -15.89
CA ARG A 526 18.35 13.69 -17.00
C ARG A 526 19.28 12.91 -17.92
N ASP A 527 20.28 13.59 -18.46
CA ASP A 527 21.22 12.97 -19.41
C ASP A 527 21.97 11.81 -18.75
N VAL A 528 22.27 11.92 -17.45
CA VAL A 528 22.87 10.83 -16.66
C VAL A 528 21.89 9.66 -16.49
N ALA A 529 20.61 9.92 -16.24
CA ALA A 529 19.57 8.89 -16.12
C ALA A 529 19.34 8.16 -17.45
N ASP A 530 19.20 8.91 -18.55
CA ASP A 530 18.99 8.37 -19.90
C ASP A 530 20.21 7.58 -20.39
N GLN A 531 21.41 8.08 -20.10
CA GLN A 531 22.67 7.40 -20.41
C GLN A 531 22.83 6.13 -19.56
N LEU A 532 22.57 6.18 -18.24
CA LEU A 532 22.61 5.00 -17.39
C LEU A 532 21.63 3.93 -17.89
N ARG A 533 20.40 4.30 -18.23
CA ARG A 533 19.41 3.40 -18.84
C ARG A 533 19.91 2.83 -20.18
N ALA A 534 20.53 3.65 -21.03
CA ALA A 534 21.07 3.21 -22.32
C ALA A 534 22.24 2.23 -22.15
N ASP A 535 23.10 2.46 -21.16
CA ASP A 535 24.25 1.61 -20.89
C ASP A 535 23.84 0.30 -20.21
N GLN A 536 22.89 0.35 -19.28
CA GLN A 536 22.26 -0.83 -18.69
C GLN A 536 21.61 -1.72 -19.76
N GLN A 537 20.92 -1.13 -20.75
CA GLN A 537 20.29 -1.89 -21.84
C GLN A 537 21.29 -2.72 -22.68
N LYS A 538 22.57 -2.32 -22.72
CA LYS A 538 23.62 -3.05 -23.45
C LYS A 538 24.20 -4.24 -22.65
N LEU A 539 23.93 -4.28 -21.34
CA LEU A 539 24.41 -5.35 -20.45
C LEU A 539 23.51 -6.60 -20.53
N PRO A 540 24.05 -7.80 -20.24
CA PRO A 540 23.23 -9.00 -20.13
C PRO A 540 22.18 -8.86 -19.02
N ALA A 541 21.09 -9.63 -19.14
CA ALA A 541 20.11 -9.75 -18.07
C ALA A 541 20.76 -10.27 -16.78
N VAL A 542 20.29 -9.78 -15.63
CA VAL A 542 20.77 -10.25 -14.32
C VAL A 542 20.53 -11.77 -14.22
N PRO A 543 21.57 -12.61 -14.10
CA PRO A 543 21.37 -14.03 -13.96
C PRO A 543 20.82 -14.37 -12.58
N VAL A 544 19.95 -15.37 -12.51
CA VAL A 544 19.55 -15.99 -11.24
C VAL A 544 20.81 -16.54 -10.55
N PRO A 545 21.15 -16.12 -9.31
CA PRO A 545 22.35 -16.59 -8.63
C PRO A 545 22.35 -18.12 -8.44
N ARG A 546 23.53 -18.73 -8.51
CA ARG A 546 23.67 -20.18 -8.21
C ARG A 546 23.67 -20.44 -6.70
N ASP A 547 24.29 -19.54 -5.94
CA ASP A 547 24.38 -19.60 -4.48
C ASP A 547 23.30 -18.73 -3.84
N MET A 548 22.15 -19.33 -3.54
CA MET A 548 21.01 -18.62 -2.96
C MET A 548 21.29 -18.21 -1.51
N GLN A 549 21.03 -16.95 -1.19
CA GLN A 549 21.11 -16.38 0.16
C GLN A 549 19.76 -15.75 0.52
N LEU A 550 19.43 -15.72 1.81
CA LEU A 550 18.29 -14.94 2.26
C LEU A 550 18.58 -13.45 2.03
N PRO A 551 17.59 -12.67 1.58
CA PRO A 551 17.76 -11.23 1.43
C PRO A 551 18.00 -10.60 2.81
N LEU A 552 18.81 -9.54 2.83
CA LEU A 552 19.15 -8.80 4.05
C LEU A 552 18.49 -7.42 4.01
N GLN A 553 17.99 -6.99 5.17
CA GLN A 553 17.49 -5.64 5.41
C GLN A 553 18.45 -4.91 6.35
N ALA A 554 18.66 -3.61 6.12
CA ALA A 554 19.45 -2.80 7.06
C ALA A 554 18.73 -2.71 8.43
N VAL A 555 19.47 -2.94 9.51
CA VAL A 555 18.96 -2.86 10.89
C VAL A 555 18.63 -1.42 11.29
N GLY A 556 17.75 -1.29 12.28
CA GLY A 556 17.44 -0.04 12.95
C GLY A 556 16.05 0.50 12.68
N THR A 557 15.71 1.54 13.45
CA THR A 557 14.35 2.07 13.51
C THR A 557 14.17 3.31 12.64
N ARG A 558 12.91 3.62 12.36
CA ARG A 558 12.45 4.91 11.82
C ARG A 558 11.29 5.47 12.65
N PRO A 559 11.02 6.78 12.59
CA PRO A 559 9.77 7.33 13.11
C PRO A 559 8.56 6.59 12.51
N SER A 560 7.60 6.21 13.36
CA SER A 560 6.40 5.48 12.94
C SER A 560 5.12 6.21 13.35
N ARG A 561 4.18 6.32 12.40
CA ARG A 561 2.89 6.97 12.62
C ARG A 561 2.05 6.20 13.64
N ALA A 562 1.17 6.95 14.30
CA ALA A 562 0.17 6.38 15.20
C ALA A 562 -0.84 5.60 14.37
N LEU A 563 -1.23 4.41 14.83
CA LEU A 563 -2.16 3.55 14.11
C LEU A 563 -3.46 3.35 14.92
N PRO A 564 -4.58 3.03 14.26
CA PRO A 564 -5.90 2.95 14.90
C PRO A 564 -6.21 1.59 15.57
N TYR A 565 -5.19 0.76 15.80
CA TYR A 565 -5.37 -0.65 16.15
C TYR A 565 -5.25 -0.90 17.65
N GLU A 566 -6.21 -1.64 18.20
CA GLU A 566 -6.11 -2.22 19.54
C GLU A 566 -6.64 -3.65 19.44
N LEU A 567 -5.71 -4.59 19.25
CA LEU A 567 -6.03 -5.95 18.82
C LEU A 567 -5.73 -6.96 19.91
N HIS A 568 -6.60 -7.95 20.04
CA HIS A 568 -6.43 -9.06 20.95
C HIS A 568 -6.80 -10.39 20.27
N THR A 569 -6.06 -11.43 20.62
CA THR A 569 -6.48 -12.82 20.38
C THR A 569 -6.11 -13.64 21.59
N SER A 570 -7.07 -14.43 22.09
CA SER A 570 -6.89 -15.36 23.21
C SER A 570 -7.35 -16.75 22.81
N ALA A 571 -6.73 -17.78 23.39
CA ALA A 571 -7.16 -19.16 23.21
C ALA A 571 -7.97 -19.64 24.41
N ARG A 572 -8.85 -20.61 24.17
CA ARG A 572 -9.51 -21.42 25.19
C ARG A 572 -9.50 -22.86 24.73
N CYS A 573 -8.87 -23.73 25.50
CA CYS A 573 -8.90 -25.16 25.25
C CYS A 573 -10.13 -25.75 25.96
N GLN A 574 -11.06 -26.28 25.18
CA GLN A 574 -12.32 -26.82 25.66
C GLN A 574 -12.21 -28.35 25.88
N ALA A 575 -12.98 -28.88 26.84
CA ALA A 575 -13.00 -30.32 27.14
C ALA A 575 -13.64 -31.17 26.02
N ASN A 576 -14.37 -30.55 25.09
CA ASN A 576 -15.02 -31.18 23.94
C ASN A 576 -14.08 -31.35 22.72
N SER A 577 -12.76 -31.43 22.95
CA SER A 577 -11.75 -31.61 21.89
C SER A 577 -11.50 -30.41 20.97
N GLN A 578 -11.96 -29.21 21.35
CA GLN A 578 -11.80 -28.00 20.53
C GLN A 578 -10.86 -26.97 21.16
N VAL A 579 -10.09 -26.30 20.31
CA VAL A 579 -9.41 -25.04 20.64
C VAL A 579 -10.25 -23.91 20.07
N GLU A 580 -10.75 -23.03 20.93
CA GLU A 580 -11.41 -21.79 20.52
C GLU A 580 -10.39 -20.65 20.50
N LEU A 581 -10.33 -19.90 19.41
CA LEU A 581 -9.69 -18.59 19.40
C LEU A 581 -10.76 -17.50 19.43
N VAL A 582 -10.56 -16.51 20.28
CA VAL A 582 -11.40 -15.32 20.39
C VAL A 582 -10.59 -14.12 19.96
N PHE A 583 -11.03 -13.45 18.90
CA PHE A 583 -10.46 -12.23 18.32
C PHE A 583 -11.27 -11.03 18.81
N ALA A 584 -10.60 -9.98 19.27
CA ALA A 584 -11.25 -8.73 19.63
C ALA A 584 -10.47 -7.55 19.06
N ASN A 585 -11.22 -6.50 18.70
CA ASN A 585 -10.69 -5.25 18.22
C ASN A 585 -11.38 -4.10 18.96
N THR A 586 -10.70 -3.50 19.92
CA THR A 586 -11.17 -2.33 20.68
C THR A 586 -10.70 -1.01 20.09
N GLY A 587 -9.92 -1.07 19.00
CA GLY A 587 -9.46 0.08 18.24
C GLY A 587 -10.55 0.69 17.36
N THR A 588 -10.15 1.58 16.46
CA THR A 588 -11.09 2.40 15.66
C THR A 588 -11.14 2.03 14.18
N GLN A 589 -10.32 1.10 13.71
CA GLN A 589 -10.32 0.57 12.34
C GLN A 589 -10.49 -0.95 12.39
N ALA A 590 -11.23 -1.56 11.47
CA ALA A 590 -11.30 -3.01 11.39
C ALA A 590 -9.92 -3.61 11.09
N ALA A 591 -9.71 -4.86 11.53
CA ALA A 591 -8.48 -5.59 11.27
C ALA A 591 -8.79 -6.98 10.71
N VAL A 592 -7.90 -7.47 9.85
CA VAL A 592 -7.91 -8.85 9.36
C VAL A 592 -6.82 -9.63 10.08
N PHE A 593 -7.21 -10.70 10.76
CA PHE A 593 -6.30 -11.68 11.35
C PHE A 593 -6.15 -12.89 10.43
N HIS A 594 -4.94 -13.38 10.23
CA HIS A 594 -4.65 -14.60 9.50
C HIS A 594 -4.27 -15.70 10.47
N VAL A 595 -4.87 -16.88 10.35
CA VAL A 595 -4.54 -18.05 11.18
C VAL A 595 -4.12 -19.22 10.31
N TYR A 596 -2.89 -19.66 10.52
CA TYR A 596 -2.31 -20.84 9.92
C TYR A 596 -2.26 -21.96 10.97
N ASP A 597 -2.81 -23.12 10.64
CA ASP A 597 -2.53 -24.34 11.39
C ASP A 597 -1.23 -24.94 10.86
N ARG A 598 -0.16 -24.89 11.68
CA ARG A 598 1.17 -25.35 11.27
C ARG A 598 1.26 -26.87 11.09
N TYR A 599 0.28 -27.64 11.55
CA TYR A 599 0.16 -29.06 11.22
C TYR A 599 -0.56 -29.31 9.89
N LYS A 600 -1.24 -28.29 9.33
CA LYS A 600 -2.07 -28.37 8.12
C LYS A 600 -1.83 -27.17 7.19
N LEU A 601 -0.56 -26.88 6.87
CA LEU A 601 -0.18 -25.77 5.99
C LEU A 601 -0.64 -25.97 4.52
N ASP A 602 -1.13 -27.16 4.17
CA ASP A 602 -1.81 -27.46 2.91
C ASP A 602 -3.25 -26.90 2.88
N ARG A 603 -3.88 -26.63 4.03
CA ARG A 603 -5.21 -26.02 4.09
C ARG A 603 -5.18 -24.52 3.82
N THR A 604 -6.29 -23.98 3.35
CA THR A 604 -6.44 -22.53 3.14
C THR A 604 -6.34 -21.85 4.51
N PRO A 605 -5.45 -20.85 4.69
CA PRO A 605 -5.37 -20.16 5.97
C PRO A 605 -6.70 -19.46 6.27
N ARG A 606 -7.12 -19.53 7.53
CA ARG A 606 -8.38 -18.90 7.94
C ARG A 606 -8.16 -17.41 8.14
N ARG A 607 -9.08 -16.59 7.63
CA ARG A 607 -9.03 -15.13 7.80
C ARG A 607 -10.22 -14.63 8.60
N TYR A 608 -9.94 -13.72 9.53
CA TYR A 608 -10.93 -13.19 10.46
C TYR A 608 -10.94 -11.68 10.37
N MET A 609 -11.98 -11.10 9.75
CA MET A 609 -12.15 -9.66 9.73
C MET A 609 -13.04 -9.21 10.89
N VAL A 610 -12.51 -8.40 11.79
CA VAL A 610 -13.19 -7.92 12.99
C VAL A 610 -13.26 -6.39 12.96
N GLU A 611 -14.49 -5.87 12.87
CA GLU A 611 -14.76 -4.43 12.96
C GLU A 611 -14.34 -3.86 14.32
N ALA A 612 -14.10 -2.54 14.34
CA ALA A 612 -13.87 -1.77 15.55
C ALA A 612 -14.98 -2.00 16.60
N GLY A 613 -14.59 -2.18 17.85
CA GLY A 613 -15.47 -2.45 18.99
C GLY A 613 -16.10 -3.84 19.01
N LYS A 614 -15.74 -4.76 18.11
CA LYS A 614 -16.36 -6.09 18.01
C LYS A 614 -15.44 -7.23 18.43
N THR A 615 -16.07 -8.38 18.66
CA THR A 615 -15.42 -9.65 18.97
C THR A 615 -15.92 -10.73 18.00
N LEU A 616 -15.06 -11.69 17.68
CA LEU A 616 -15.37 -12.85 16.84
C LEU A 616 -14.69 -14.09 17.42
N ALA A 617 -15.31 -15.26 17.31
CA ALA A 617 -14.73 -16.51 17.79
C ALA A 617 -14.86 -17.63 16.76
N ASP A 618 -13.89 -18.53 16.76
CA ASP A 618 -13.91 -19.73 15.95
C ASP A 618 -13.17 -20.90 16.61
N THR A 619 -13.47 -22.12 16.16
CA THR A 619 -12.98 -23.36 16.78
C THR A 619 -12.18 -24.22 15.81
N TRP A 620 -11.18 -24.91 16.36
CA TRP A 620 -10.39 -25.94 15.71
C TRP A 620 -10.59 -27.26 16.43
N ASP A 621 -10.96 -28.30 15.67
CA ASP A 621 -11.10 -29.66 16.18
C ASP A 621 -9.73 -30.36 16.12
N ALA A 622 -8.91 -30.09 17.14
CA ALA A 622 -7.53 -30.58 17.18
C ALA A 622 -7.45 -32.11 17.32
N VAL A 623 -8.44 -32.75 17.96
CA VAL A 623 -8.49 -34.21 18.07
C VAL A 623 -8.70 -34.85 16.71
N ARG A 624 -9.71 -34.37 15.96
CA ARG A 624 -9.98 -34.87 14.61
C ARG A 624 -8.84 -34.56 13.65
N ASP A 625 -8.34 -33.32 13.68
CA ASP A 625 -7.43 -32.85 12.63
C ASP A 625 -5.98 -33.28 12.87
N ASN A 626 -5.54 -33.35 14.14
CA ASN A 626 -4.14 -33.40 14.54
C ASN A 626 -3.88 -34.32 15.77
N PHE A 627 -4.75 -35.30 16.03
CA PHE A 627 -4.64 -36.24 17.16
C PHE A 627 -4.50 -35.55 18.53
N GLY A 628 -5.17 -34.42 18.70
CA GLY A 628 -5.23 -33.62 19.93
C GLY A 628 -4.22 -32.48 19.97
N LYS A 629 -3.19 -32.50 19.10
CA LYS A 629 -2.17 -31.44 19.04
C LYS A 629 -2.68 -30.24 18.27
N TYR A 630 -2.25 -29.04 18.65
CA TYR A 630 -2.54 -27.82 17.90
C TYR A 630 -1.32 -26.91 17.86
N ASP A 631 -1.15 -26.21 16.75
CA ASP A 631 -0.08 -25.24 16.52
C ASP A 631 -0.63 -24.11 15.61
N LEU A 632 -1.30 -23.14 16.24
CA LEU A 632 -2.03 -22.06 15.57
C LEU A 632 -1.19 -20.79 15.56
N TRP A 633 -0.80 -20.36 14.36
CA TRP A 633 0.00 -19.17 14.10
C TRP A 633 -0.89 -18.02 13.62
N VAL A 634 -1.01 -16.98 14.43
CA VAL A 634 -1.88 -15.82 14.18
C VAL A 634 -1.05 -14.60 13.80
N LEU A 635 -1.44 -13.93 12.71
CA LEU A 635 -0.87 -12.67 12.26
C LEU A 635 -1.97 -11.61 12.17
N GLY A 636 -1.60 -10.34 12.32
CA GLY A 636 -2.44 -9.18 12.09
C GLY A 636 -1.60 -7.96 11.69
N PRO A 637 -2.24 -6.79 11.50
CA PRO A 637 -1.55 -5.57 11.08
C PRO A 637 -0.41 -5.17 12.03
N ASN A 638 0.58 -4.46 11.47
CA ASN A 638 1.71 -3.89 12.20
C ASN A 638 2.44 -4.88 13.13
N GLY A 639 2.64 -6.13 12.69
CA GLY A 639 3.41 -7.14 13.44
C GLY A 639 2.70 -7.69 14.66
N PHE A 640 1.39 -7.48 14.76
CA PHE A 640 0.57 -8.21 15.70
C PHE A 640 0.72 -9.71 15.45
N HIS A 641 1.17 -10.44 16.48
CA HIS A 641 1.36 -11.88 16.39
C HIS A 641 0.94 -12.59 17.66
N ARG A 642 0.32 -13.75 17.48
CA ARG A 642 0.05 -14.72 18.55
C ARG A 642 0.41 -16.13 18.09
N HIS A 643 0.94 -16.94 18.98
CA HIS A 643 1.21 -18.36 18.71
C HIS A 643 0.62 -19.21 19.82
N PHE A 644 -0.32 -20.08 19.48
CA PHE A 644 -0.97 -20.99 20.43
C PHE A 644 -0.61 -22.43 20.08
N LYS A 645 0.13 -23.10 20.96
CA LYS A 645 0.54 -24.50 20.76
C LYS A 645 0.29 -25.34 22.02
N GLY A 646 -0.13 -26.59 21.82
CA GLY A 646 -0.42 -27.52 22.92
C GLY A 646 -0.97 -28.87 22.46
N ASP A 647 -1.43 -29.66 23.43
CA ASP A 647 -2.02 -30.98 23.22
C ASP A 647 -3.24 -31.19 24.13
N LEU A 648 -4.44 -31.27 23.53
CA LEU A 648 -5.70 -31.42 24.26
C LEU A 648 -5.80 -32.74 25.03
N ASN A 649 -5.05 -33.78 24.64
CA ASN A 649 -5.05 -35.06 25.37
C ASN A 649 -4.46 -34.93 26.78
N ARG A 650 -3.77 -33.81 27.07
CA ARG A 650 -3.10 -33.55 28.35
C ARG A 650 -3.93 -32.70 29.31
N LEU A 651 -5.07 -32.15 28.86
CA LEU A 651 -5.91 -31.30 29.72
C LEU A 651 -6.40 -32.01 30.98
N GLY A 652 -6.86 -33.26 30.85
CA GLY A 652 -7.40 -34.03 31.98
C GLY A 652 -6.32 -34.60 32.92
N SER A 653 -5.13 -34.92 32.40
CA SER A 653 -4.08 -35.59 33.17
C SER A 653 -3.24 -34.64 34.02
N THR A 654 -3.15 -33.36 33.65
CA THR A 654 -2.33 -32.39 34.36
C THR A 654 -3.03 -31.78 35.57
N GLN A 655 -4.37 -31.81 35.61
CA GLN A 655 -5.23 -31.15 36.62
C GLN A 655 -5.01 -29.63 36.79
N ALA A 656 -4.00 -29.05 36.13
CA ALA A 656 -3.83 -27.62 35.94
C ALA A 656 -4.55 -27.17 34.66
N ALA A 657 -4.97 -25.91 34.61
CA ALA A 657 -5.57 -25.33 33.40
C ALA A 657 -4.93 -23.96 33.14
N PRO A 658 -3.66 -23.94 32.67
CA PRO A 658 -2.93 -22.71 32.42
C PRO A 658 -3.49 -21.97 31.20
N GLU A 659 -3.71 -20.67 31.32
CA GLU A 659 -3.98 -19.79 30.20
C GLU A 659 -3.39 -18.39 30.43
N VAL A 660 -3.09 -17.68 29.34
CA VAL A 660 -2.53 -16.32 29.38
C VAL A 660 -3.45 -15.35 28.68
N ARG A 661 -3.69 -14.20 29.30
CA ARG A 661 -4.37 -13.05 28.69
C ARG A 661 -3.44 -11.85 28.70
N VAL A 662 -3.36 -11.16 27.57
CA VAL A 662 -2.58 -9.93 27.40
C VAL A 662 -3.55 -8.76 27.30
N CYS A 663 -3.38 -7.81 28.22
CA CYS A 663 -4.17 -6.59 28.34
C CYS A 663 -3.27 -5.38 28.07
N TYR A 664 -3.81 -4.33 27.46
CA TYR A 664 -3.07 -3.11 27.20
C TYR A 664 -3.44 -2.04 28.22
N ASP A 665 -2.43 -1.33 28.70
CA ASP A 665 -2.60 -0.02 29.34
C ASP A 665 -2.21 1.04 28.33
N ILE A 666 -3.22 1.46 27.57
CA ILE A 666 -3.07 2.43 26.47
C ILE A 666 -2.59 3.78 26.98
N ALA A 667 -3.02 4.17 28.19
CA ALA A 667 -2.72 5.49 28.75
C ALA A 667 -1.21 5.64 28.98
N ASN A 668 -0.54 4.58 29.42
CA ASN A 668 0.90 4.58 29.66
C ASN A 668 1.72 3.90 28.54
N GLY A 669 1.06 3.17 27.63
CA GLY A 669 1.69 2.44 26.53
C GLY A 669 2.34 1.12 26.98
N ASN A 670 1.75 0.47 27.97
CA ASN A 670 2.30 -0.70 28.65
C ASN A 670 1.44 -1.95 28.46
N VAL A 671 1.99 -3.10 28.87
CA VAL A 671 1.31 -4.39 28.79
C VAL A 671 1.18 -5.04 30.16
N TYR A 672 -0.01 -5.56 30.42
CA TYR A 672 -0.32 -6.42 31.55
C TYR A 672 -0.59 -7.84 31.05
N VAL A 673 -0.08 -8.82 31.79
CA VAL A 673 -0.21 -10.23 31.44
C VAL A 673 -0.79 -10.97 32.63
N ASP A 674 -2.02 -11.44 32.45
CA ASP A 674 -2.70 -12.29 33.39
C ASP A 674 -2.31 -13.74 33.13
N LEU A 675 -1.61 -14.33 34.08
CA LEU A 675 -1.32 -15.76 34.15
C LEU A 675 -2.44 -16.41 34.96
N MET A 676 -3.29 -17.19 34.32
CA MET A 676 -4.47 -17.78 34.94
C MET A 676 -4.30 -19.29 35.05
N ASN A 677 -4.63 -19.85 36.21
CA ASN A 677 -4.75 -21.29 36.39
C ASN A 677 -6.14 -21.63 36.90
N LYS A 678 -6.99 -22.13 36.00
CA LYS A 678 -8.38 -22.53 36.33
C LYS A 678 -8.49 -23.98 36.82
N GLY A 679 -7.35 -24.67 36.97
CA GLY A 679 -7.30 -26.07 37.36
C GLY A 679 -7.35 -26.27 38.88
N ALA A 680 -7.29 -27.54 39.28
CA ALA A 680 -7.29 -28.01 40.66
C ALA A 680 -5.87 -28.20 41.24
N GLN A 681 -4.82 -28.12 40.43
CA GLN A 681 -3.41 -28.17 40.86
C GLN A 681 -2.70 -26.86 40.55
N ALA A 682 -1.68 -26.52 41.34
CA ALA A 682 -0.85 -25.34 41.07
C ALA A 682 -0.05 -25.48 39.76
N ALA A 683 0.23 -24.36 39.12
CA ALA A 683 0.95 -24.28 37.85
C ALA A 683 2.09 -23.25 37.96
N VAL A 684 3.24 -23.55 37.36
CA VAL A 684 4.38 -22.64 37.30
C VAL A 684 4.61 -22.22 35.86
N PHE A 685 4.36 -20.94 35.59
CA PHE A 685 4.60 -20.31 34.29
C PHE A 685 6.04 -19.83 34.20
N THR A 686 6.66 -20.04 33.04
CA THR A 686 7.94 -19.42 32.68
C THR A 686 7.70 -18.46 31.53
N ILE A 687 7.96 -17.18 31.75
CA ILE A 687 7.88 -16.11 30.75
C ILE A 687 9.30 -15.85 30.25
N THR A 688 9.54 -16.04 28.96
CA THR A 688 10.83 -15.82 28.32
C THR A 688 10.72 -14.60 27.40
N PRO A 689 11.52 -13.55 27.61
CA PRO A 689 11.58 -12.45 26.66
C PRO A 689 12.17 -12.91 25.33
N MET A 690 11.66 -12.38 24.21
CA MET A 690 12.09 -12.81 22.87
C MET A 690 12.91 -11.75 22.14
N ALA A 691 12.49 -10.49 22.13
CA ALA A 691 13.12 -9.44 21.32
C ALA A 691 13.59 -8.21 22.11
N TYR A 692 12.75 -7.65 22.99
CA TYR A 692 13.00 -6.30 23.54
C TYR A 692 13.36 -6.26 25.02
N LEU A 693 12.77 -7.16 25.81
CA LEU A 693 13.05 -7.25 27.24
C LEU A 693 14.33 -8.06 27.45
N SER A 694 15.16 -7.66 28.42
CA SER A 694 16.48 -8.27 28.65
C SER A 694 16.64 -8.86 30.05
N ASP A 695 15.79 -8.46 31.00
CA ASP A 695 15.61 -9.15 32.26
C ASP A 695 14.67 -10.34 32.04
N GLY A 696 14.97 -11.51 32.61
CA GLY A 696 14.24 -12.76 32.38
C GLY A 696 15.16 -13.95 32.10
N PRO A 697 14.62 -15.17 31.90
CA PRO A 697 13.21 -15.52 32.02
C PRO A 697 12.68 -15.36 33.45
N TRP A 698 11.38 -15.14 33.60
CA TRP A 698 10.72 -15.05 34.91
C TRP A 698 9.84 -16.26 35.18
N THR A 699 9.82 -16.71 36.42
CA THR A 699 8.99 -17.82 36.87
C THR A 699 7.91 -17.32 37.81
N VAL A 700 6.66 -17.72 37.59
CA VAL A 700 5.51 -17.32 38.42
C VAL A 700 4.70 -18.57 38.79
N SER A 701 4.59 -18.83 40.09
CA SER A 701 3.73 -19.88 40.62
C SER A 701 2.31 -19.35 40.82
N VAL A 702 1.32 -20.02 40.25
CA VAL A 702 -0.10 -19.68 40.35
C VAL A 702 -0.84 -20.86 40.96
N ALA A 703 -1.47 -20.62 42.12
CA ALA A 703 -2.25 -21.63 42.82
C ALA A 703 -3.43 -22.15 41.97
N ALA A 704 -4.02 -23.26 42.41
CA ALA A 704 -5.27 -23.76 41.83
C ALA A 704 -6.37 -22.68 41.92
N ALA A 705 -7.18 -22.56 40.86
CA ALA A 705 -8.25 -21.57 40.73
C ALA A 705 -7.82 -20.11 40.99
N ALA A 706 -6.58 -19.75 40.69
CA ALA A 706 -6.03 -18.42 40.93
C ALA A 706 -5.48 -17.77 39.64
N SER A 707 -5.13 -16.49 39.74
CA SER A 707 -4.40 -15.75 38.73
C SER A 707 -3.27 -14.94 39.37
N ALA A 708 -2.24 -14.67 38.59
CA ALA A 708 -1.19 -13.72 38.93
C ALA A 708 -0.98 -12.77 37.75
N GLU A 709 -0.64 -11.52 38.05
CA GLU A 709 -0.41 -10.49 37.04
C GLU A 709 1.09 -10.17 36.94
N ARG A 710 1.54 -9.88 35.73
CA ARG A 710 2.84 -9.27 35.45
C ARG A 710 2.65 -8.04 34.57
N HIS A 711 3.52 -7.06 34.75
CA HIS A 711 3.47 -5.78 34.07
C HIS A 711 4.86 -5.42 33.54
N TRP A 712 4.92 -4.81 32.35
CA TRP A 712 6.15 -4.28 31.77
C TRP A 712 5.95 -2.89 31.18
N GLU A 713 6.90 -2.02 31.51
CA GLU A 713 7.07 -0.71 30.88
C GLU A 713 7.69 -0.89 29.48
N LEU A 714 7.02 -0.40 28.43
CA LEU A 714 7.46 -0.61 27.04
C LEU A 714 8.07 0.64 26.39
N LYS A 715 8.24 1.72 27.14
CA LYS A 715 8.76 2.99 26.61
C LYS A 715 10.13 2.84 25.94
N ALA A 716 11.02 2.00 26.49
CA ALA A 716 12.37 1.79 25.98
C ALA A 716 12.41 1.11 24.60
N SER A 717 11.38 0.32 24.27
CA SER A 717 11.24 -0.35 22.98
C SER A 717 10.35 0.41 22.00
N GLY A 718 9.84 1.59 22.35
CA GLY A 718 8.85 2.28 21.53
C GLY A 718 7.48 1.60 21.53
N GLN A 719 7.06 1.10 22.70
CA GLN A 719 5.79 0.40 22.94
C GLN A 719 5.70 -1.00 22.32
N TRP A 720 6.83 -1.57 21.89
CA TRP A 720 6.91 -2.93 21.35
C TRP A 720 7.11 -3.98 22.43
N TYR A 721 6.44 -5.12 22.31
CA TYR A 721 6.59 -6.27 23.21
C TYR A 721 6.69 -7.58 22.41
N ASP A 722 7.46 -8.54 22.94
CA ASP A 722 7.58 -9.90 22.39
C ASP A 722 8.10 -10.85 23.48
N PHE A 723 7.24 -11.78 23.90
CA PHE A 723 7.58 -12.79 24.92
C PHE A 723 6.84 -14.10 24.66
N ALA A 724 7.43 -15.19 25.12
CA ALA A 724 6.84 -16.51 25.13
C ALA A 724 6.53 -16.97 26.56
N VAL A 725 5.50 -17.79 26.73
CA VAL A 725 5.10 -18.38 28.02
C VAL A 725 4.97 -19.89 27.87
N THR A 726 5.65 -20.62 28.75
CA THR A 726 5.52 -22.08 28.93
C THR A 726 5.03 -22.40 30.33
N CYS A 727 4.57 -23.63 30.57
CA CYS A 727 4.08 -24.06 31.88
C CYS A 727 4.68 -25.41 32.27
N ASN A 728 5.15 -25.55 33.51
CA ASN A 728 5.73 -26.81 34.00
C ASN A 728 4.71 -27.97 34.06
N SER A 729 3.43 -27.66 34.20
CA SER A 729 2.36 -28.68 34.28
C SER A 729 2.15 -29.38 32.94
N ASP A 730 2.51 -28.73 31.82
CA ASP A 730 2.37 -29.29 30.48
C ASP A 730 3.52 -28.87 29.56
N PRO A 731 4.47 -29.79 29.21
CA PRO A 731 5.57 -29.48 28.30
C PRO A 731 5.12 -29.17 26.86
N ALA A 732 3.88 -29.48 26.49
CA ALA A 732 3.33 -29.10 25.19
C ALA A 732 2.80 -27.66 25.18
N TYR A 733 2.50 -27.08 26.34
CA TYR A 733 1.90 -25.75 26.46
C TYR A 733 2.89 -24.65 26.06
N TYR A 734 2.54 -23.91 25.02
CA TYR A 734 3.29 -22.76 24.56
C TYR A 734 2.36 -21.65 24.10
N ARG A 735 2.67 -20.42 24.51
CA ARG A 735 2.04 -19.18 24.05
C ARG A 735 3.12 -18.19 23.64
N ARG A 736 2.99 -17.48 22.52
CA ARG A 736 3.79 -16.29 22.20
C ARG A 736 2.90 -15.10 21.94
N PHE A 737 3.31 -13.94 22.43
CA PHE A 737 2.60 -12.68 22.27
C PHE A 737 3.59 -11.62 21.79
N ALA A 738 3.29 -11.00 20.65
CA ALA A 738 4.06 -9.87 20.16
C ALA A 738 3.20 -8.82 19.45
N GLY A 739 3.69 -7.59 19.43
CA GLY A 739 3.05 -6.46 18.77
C GLY A 739 3.51 -5.13 19.34
N ARG A 740 2.77 -4.08 19.01
CA ARG A 740 2.94 -2.74 19.55
C ARG A 740 1.66 -2.31 20.27
N VAL A 741 1.80 -1.68 21.43
CA VAL A 741 0.68 -1.00 22.09
C VAL A 741 0.47 0.35 21.42
N GLU A 742 -0.60 0.49 20.63
CA GLU A 742 -0.95 1.76 20.01
C GLU A 742 -1.60 2.70 21.04
N THR A 743 -1.02 3.90 21.22
CA THR A 743 -1.48 4.89 22.21
C THR A 743 -2.14 6.11 21.58
N GLY A 744 -2.30 6.10 20.25
CA GLY A 744 -2.63 7.28 19.46
C GLY A 744 -1.46 8.26 19.29
N GLN A 745 -0.27 7.96 19.84
CA GLN A 745 0.94 8.76 19.66
C GLN A 745 1.88 8.15 18.61
N HIS A 746 2.66 9.02 17.97
CA HIS A 746 3.76 8.62 17.09
C HIS A 746 4.92 8.02 17.89
N THR A 747 5.53 6.96 17.37
CA THR A 747 6.61 6.23 18.05
C THR A 747 7.70 5.84 17.04
N ILE A 748 8.21 4.61 17.11
CA ILE A 748 9.21 4.03 16.21
C ILE A 748 8.71 2.72 15.61
N SER A 749 9.25 2.35 14.45
CA SER A 749 9.10 1.02 13.86
C SER A 749 9.68 -0.07 14.78
N ASP A 750 9.38 -1.34 14.52
CA ASP A 750 9.89 -2.50 15.29
C ASP A 750 11.43 -2.41 15.43
N PRO A 751 11.97 -2.28 16.66
CA PRO A 751 13.41 -2.18 16.89
C PRO A 751 14.23 -3.40 16.50
N ALA A 752 13.62 -4.60 16.53
CA ALA A 752 14.30 -5.86 16.27
C ALA A 752 14.27 -6.24 14.77
N MET A 753 13.68 -5.40 13.93
CA MET A 753 13.56 -5.65 12.49
C MET A 753 14.95 -5.66 11.82
N GLY A 754 15.21 -6.70 11.03
CA GLY A 754 16.51 -6.93 10.38
C GLY A 754 17.59 -7.55 11.27
N GLU A 755 17.33 -7.78 12.57
CA GLU A 755 18.23 -8.56 13.43
C GLU A 755 18.15 -10.05 13.03
N VAL A 756 19.31 -10.70 12.88
CA VAL A 756 19.44 -12.10 12.42
C VAL A 756 19.58 -13.07 13.57
#